data_AF-A0A4Y8UYC9-F1
#
_entry.id   AF-A0A4Y8UYC9-F1
#
_cell.length_a   1.000
_cell.length_b   1.000
_cell.length_c   1.000
_cell.angle_alpha   90.00
_cell.angle_beta   90.00
_cell.angle_gamma   90.00
#
_symmetry.space_group_name_H-M   'P 1'
#
loop_
_entity.id
_entity.type
_entity.pdbx_description
1 polymer ?
#
loop_
_entity_poly.entity_id
_entity_poly.type
_entity_poly.pdbx_seq_one_letter_code
_entity_poly.pdbx_strand_id
1 'polypeptide(L)'
;MKSAPHPAICAALQGSCSAPYSERERDFVGPEHATSESLARALAIGGLSRLDPGLTTVKIWDPATGSGFAGLLLVEALRSSGVEVSYRGQDIYEPAVSVCKRRFEAVHNAEIACADTLAHDAFEDFSADLVIVDAPWGMDWRHSTPAVEVRQANGEFRFGLPQRSDSTWLFVSLALEKLRPAEQGGGRVAALVMPGALSSGGATGAVRQRIVDAGLLESVTRLPDGLAPNTAIPLYLLTFSNRAEDVSKGKAMIADLQTMFTTEHRRRSIQIEAFHELESGLRTKKAGPRNRNVSIRQFTRWDARLSRATSEGRQLSWRVTTYNDTAIDGQFLEDRYGPDSGVSVADEPRQTLDLDPSRILRDDARELLRDIAAKGWPSRRLSSLLAREPDTATDSNQGESQLFVPTSGYAAADVSRTNAAGRVLSVRLDDDSVYPPFMAAWLNSEQGIASRLRAIESASSGHHLKAMRSDANSLMKWADELVVPVPDLGVQLALASADEQLSSFQADLRTRRASIWSSPESAGEVVSKVAGAFDDSLTSWLEQLPYPIASALWTAESAQSVGERQRGYLHAWEAIVTFHATVLLSATRSDPGSSSETEAAIRQTLREQHLGIERASFGTWVVIVEKTSKNLRDALARGGADDVARVRRAFADLGRAAIERLVSKDVVKKFNELNGKRNRWSGHTGYTSQEEMRTQVDSLVSDLRELRELLGDVWCQLLLVRPGSARRRSDGLVQTAEVALGTRTPFAGREFAVGEHMIDDELYLVRDGSQSPLRLGHFVQLRVAPSSARFTTYFYNRTEGTSVRMVSYQYGSESELQDDVERLRADFGELAFG
;
A
#
# COMPACT_ATOMS: atom_id res chain seq x y z
N MET A 1 -1.26 15.66 35.67
CA MET A 1 -0.71 16.86 35.01
C MET A 1 0.11 16.41 33.79
N LYS A 2 -0.04 17.05 32.62
CA LYS A 2 0.82 16.75 31.47
C LYS A 2 2.22 17.28 31.80
N SER A 3 3.22 16.43 32.02
CA SER A 3 4.59 16.92 32.17
C SER A 3 5.03 17.50 30.83
N ALA A 4 5.52 18.74 30.86
CA ALA A 4 6.17 19.34 29.70
C ALA A 4 7.43 18.52 29.35
N PRO A 5 7.91 18.56 28.09
CA PRO A 5 9.20 17.99 27.73
C PRO A 5 10.32 18.53 28.64
N HIS A 6 11.31 17.71 28.95
CA HIS A 6 12.49 18.16 29.67
C HIS A 6 13.21 19.27 28.85
N PRO A 7 13.60 20.42 29.43
CA PRO A 7 14.19 21.53 28.66
C PRO A 7 15.43 21.14 27.85
N ALA A 8 16.26 20.22 28.37
CA ALA A 8 17.42 19.66 27.66
C ALA A 8 17.09 18.99 26.32
N ILE A 9 15.85 18.55 26.07
CA ILE A 9 15.45 17.93 24.80
C ILE A 9 15.62 18.91 23.64
N CYS A 10 15.21 20.18 23.84
CA CYS A 10 15.38 21.20 22.82
C CYS A 10 16.87 21.42 22.53
N ALA A 11 17.72 21.44 23.56
CA ALA A 11 19.17 21.59 23.40
C ALA A 11 19.86 20.39 22.76
N ALA A 12 19.37 19.16 22.96
CA ALA A 12 19.89 17.98 22.27
C ALA A 12 19.54 17.98 20.76
N LEU A 13 18.41 18.59 20.40
CA LEU A 13 17.92 18.66 19.02
C LEU A 13 18.39 19.90 18.27
N GLN A 14 18.57 21.03 18.96
CA GLN A 14 19.23 22.21 18.43
C GLN A 14 20.73 21.93 18.40
N GLY A 15 21.34 21.95 17.22
CA GLY A 15 22.76 21.65 17.10
C GLY A 15 23.61 22.51 18.03
N SER A 16 24.62 21.92 18.66
CA SER A 16 25.80 22.69 19.10
C SER A 16 26.24 23.54 17.91
N CYS A 17 26.58 24.81 18.13
CA CYS A 17 27.04 25.76 17.11
C CYS A 17 28.39 25.38 16.44
N SER A 18 28.73 24.09 16.43
CA SER A 18 29.98 23.49 15.98
C SER A 18 29.74 22.19 15.19
N ALA A 19 29.20 22.28 13.98
CA ALA A 19 29.50 21.26 12.97
C ALA A 19 30.91 21.57 12.42
N PRO A 20 31.97 20.88 12.89
CA PRO A 20 32.54 19.77 12.12
C PRO A 20 33.32 18.69 12.96
N TYR A 21 33.09 18.55 14.27
CA TYR A 21 34.04 17.80 15.12
C TYR A 21 33.94 16.27 15.10
N SER A 22 32.79 15.66 14.79
CA SER A 22 32.71 14.19 14.62
C SER A 22 33.36 13.68 13.32
N GLU A 23 33.72 14.58 12.40
CA GLU A 23 34.31 14.23 11.11
C GLU A 23 35.84 14.24 11.14
N ARG A 24 36.46 15.19 11.86
CA ARG A 24 37.93 15.32 11.92
C ARG A 24 38.63 14.20 12.69
N GLU A 25 37.95 13.57 13.64
CA GLU A 25 38.52 12.51 14.50
C GLU A 25 38.14 11.10 14.04
N ARG A 26 37.20 10.97 13.10
CA ARG A 26 36.86 9.69 12.46
C ARG A 26 38.09 9.06 11.79
N ASP A 27 38.95 9.89 11.22
CA ASP A 27 40.22 9.47 10.61
C ASP A 27 41.25 9.00 11.66
N PHE A 28 41.09 9.37 12.94
CA PHE A 28 42.05 9.09 14.00
C PHE A 28 41.73 7.82 14.80
N VAL A 29 40.45 7.55 15.09
CA VAL A 29 40.02 6.42 15.93
C VAL A 29 39.37 5.29 15.12
N GLY A 30 38.83 5.60 13.93
CA GLY A 30 38.05 4.66 13.12
C GLY A 30 36.53 4.83 13.30
N PRO A 31 35.73 4.58 12.25
CA PRO A 31 34.27 4.76 12.28
C PRO A 31 33.53 3.83 13.26
N GLU A 32 34.13 2.72 13.67
CA GLU A 32 33.60 1.75 14.63
C GLU A 32 33.64 2.23 16.10
N HIS A 33 34.38 3.29 16.39
CA HIS A 33 34.48 3.92 17.72
C HIS A 33 33.78 5.29 17.78
N ALA A 34 32.96 5.61 16.77
CA ALA A 34 32.28 6.88 16.62
C ALA A 34 30.76 6.71 16.46
N THR A 35 30.00 7.40 17.30
CA THR A 35 28.54 7.49 17.18
C THR A 35 28.16 8.65 16.24
N SER A 36 27.21 8.44 15.34
CA SER A 36 26.70 9.54 14.50
C SER A 36 25.79 10.49 15.28
N GLU A 37 25.64 11.73 14.82
CA GLU A 37 24.77 12.72 15.46
C GLU A 37 23.31 12.26 15.60
N SER A 38 22.78 11.54 14.61
CA SER A 38 21.43 10.98 14.69
C SER A 38 21.31 9.90 15.76
N LEU A 39 22.33 9.04 15.91
CA LEU A 39 22.34 8.00 16.94
C LEU A 39 22.55 8.60 18.35
N ALA A 40 23.43 9.59 18.48
CA ALA A 40 23.64 10.35 19.72
C ALA A 40 22.35 11.06 20.17
N ARG A 41 21.63 11.70 19.24
CA ARG A 41 20.32 12.29 19.51
C ARG A 41 19.28 11.25 19.89
N ALA A 42 19.25 10.08 19.23
CA ALA A 42 18.35 9.00 19.59
C ALA A 42 18.58 8.53 21.04
N LEU A 43 19.83 8.34 21.45
CA LEU A 43 20.21 8.03 22.82
C LEU A 43 19.78 9.14 23.80
N ALA A 44 20.02 10.41 23.46
CA ALA A 44 19.63 11.55 24.28
C ALA A 44 18.11 11.63 24.47
N ILE A 45 17.31 11.49 23.40
CA ILE A 45 15.85 11.45 23.49
C ILE A 45 15.38 10.24 24.30
N GLY A 46 15.98 9.06 24.06
CA GLY A 46 15.73 7.84 24.81
C GLY A 46 16.00 7.99 26.31
N GLY A 47 17.01 8.76 26.71
CA GLY A 47 17.28 9.07 28.12
C GLY A 47 16.34 10.15 28.68
N LEU A 48 16.24 11.30 28.01
CA LEU A 48 15.64 12.52 28.54
C LEU A 48 14.11 12.55 28.58
N SER A 49 13.40 11.78 27.74
CA SER A 49 11.94 11.93 27.56
C SER A 49 11.11 11.78 28.85
N ARG A 50 11.65 11.13 29.88
CA ARG A 50 11.00 10.95 31.19
C ARG A 50 11.95 11.18 32.37
N LEU A 51 13.06 11.85 32.10
CA LEU A 51 13.90 12.35 33.18
C LEU A 51 13.09 13.39 33.96
N ASP A 52 13.17 13.35 35.29
CA ASP A 52 12.48 14.31 36.13
C ASP A 52 13.09 15.70 35.92
N PRO A 53 12.33 16.68 35.40
CA PRO A 53 12.84 18.03 35.15
C PRO A 53 13.17 18.81 36.43
N GLY A 54 12.79 18.30 37.61
CA GLY A 54 13.17 18.88 38.90
C GLY A 54 14.59 18.52 39.37
N LEU A 55 15.29 17.60 38.70
CA LEU A 55 16.65 17.20 39.08
C LEU A 55 17.65 18.32 38.76
N THR A 56 18.31 18.83 39.81
CA THR A 56 19.41 19.80 39.66
C THR A 56 20.75 19.14 39.39
N THR A 57 20.86 17.83 39.65
CA THR A 57 22.06 17.02 39.40
C THR A 57 21.68 15.71 38.74
N VAL A 58 22.41 15.32 37.69
CA VAL A 58 22.19 14.07 36.94
C VAL A 58 23.50 13.30 36.81
N LYS A 59 23.47 12.01 37.16
CA LYS A 59 24.58 11.06 37.04
C LYS A 59 24.43 10.24 35.76
N ILE A 60 25.41 10.29 34.88
CA ILE A 60 25.41 9.58 33.59
C ILE A 60 26.55 8.56 33.57
N TRP A 61 26.23 7.33 33.19
CA TRP A 61 27.23 6.30 32.91
C TRP A 61 27.19 5.89 31.44
N ASP A 62 28.36 5.67 30.86
CA ASP A 62 28.54 5.16 29.49
C ASP A 62 29.58 4.01 29.53
N PRO A 63 29.13 2.74 29.44
CA PRO A 63 29.98 1.57 29.60
C PRO A 63 30.85 1.23 28.38
N ALA A 64 30.65 1.92 27.25
CA ALA A 64 31.39 1.71 26.01
C ALA A 64 31.47 3.04 25.26
N THR A 65 32.19 3.99 25.85
CA THR A 65 32.05 5.41 25.51
C THR A 65 32.66 5.80 24.16
N GLY A 66 33.53 4.98 23.59
CA GLY A 66 34.25 5.27 22.36
C GLY A 66 34.92 6.65 22.44
N SER A 67 34.71 7.47 21.42
CA SER A 67 35.19 8.86 21.35
C SER A 67 34.48 9.84 22.29
N GLY A 68 33.43 9.41 23.02
CA GLY A 68 32.67 10.20 23.98
C GLY A 68 31.65 11.17 23.37
N PHE A 69 31.40 11.11 22.06
CA PHE A 69 30.55 12.09 21.36
C PHE A 69 29.10 12.08 21.84
N ALA A 70 28.47 10.89 21.94
CA ALA A 70 27.08 10.78 22.40
C ALA A 70 26.92 11.24 23.86
N GLY A 71 27.87 10.86 24.72
CA GLY A 71 27.93 11.31 26.11
C GLY A 71 28.03 12.83 26.21
N LEU A 72 28.96 13.46 25.48
CA LEU A 72 29.15 14.90 25.55
C LEU A 72 27.90 15.66 25.08
N LEU A 73 27.28 15.24 23.98
CA LEU A 73 26.05 15.86 23.47
C LEU A 73 24.95 15.88 24.55
N LEU A 74 24.78 14.76 25.26
CA LEU A 74 23.82 14.65 26.36
C LEU A 74 24.21 15.53 27.56
N VAL A 75 25.50 15.59 27.92
CA VAL A 75 26.01 16.46 29.00
C VAL A 75 25.77 17.94 28.69
N GLU A 76 26.09 18.39 27.48
CA GLU A 76 25.90 19.78 27.05
C GLU A 76 24.42 20.17 27.05
N ALA A 77 23.56 19.28 26.55
CA ALA A 77 22.11 19.49 26.56
C ALA A 77 21.58 19.69 27.99
N LEU A 78 21.99 18.85 28.94
CA LEU A 78 21.60 18.98 30.36
C LEU A 78 22.16 20.24 31.02
N ARG A 79 23.45 20.55 30.81
CA ARG A 79 24.07 21.76 31.36
C ARG A 79 23.42 23.04 30.84
N SER A 80 23.02 23.07 29.57
CA SER A 80 22.30 24.21 28.99
C SER A 80 20.93 24.46 29.65
N SER A 81 20.34 23.43 30.26
CA SER A 81 19.11 23.52 31.05
C SER A 81 19.32 23.80 32.54
N GLY A 82 20.57 24.10 32.96
CA GLY A 82 20.91 24.41 34.35
C GLY A 82 21.14 23.19 35.24
N VAL A 83 21.31 22.01 34.67
CA VAL A 83 21.56 20.76 35.40
C VAL A 83 23.06 20.52 35.56
N GLU A 84 23.52 20.24 36.78
CA GLU A 84 24.88 19.76 37.03
C GLU A 84 25.02 18.28 36.65
N VAL A 85 26.08 17.92 35.92
CA VAL A 85 26.23 16.55 35.42
C VAL A 85 27.49 15.90 35.99
N SER A 86 27.32 14.69 36.54
CA SER A 86 28.43 13.79 36.88
C SER A 86 28.51 12.70 35.83
N TYR A 87 29.58 12.67 35.02
CA TYR A 87 29.74 11.74 33.92
C TYR A 87 30.81 10.69 34.22
N ARG A 88 30.53 9.42 33.94
CA ARG A 88 31.50 8.32 34.03
C ARG A 88 31.49 7.54 32.72
N GLY A 89 32.62 7.51 32.02
CA GLY A 89 32.76 6.82 30.73
C GLY A 89 33.85 5.76 30.79
N GLN A 90 33.61 4.59 30.20
CA GLN A 90 34.62 3.54 30.10
C GLN A 90 34.67 2.98 28.67
N ASP A 91 35.87 2.72 28.16
CA ASP A 91 36.07 2.00 26.91
C ASP A 91 37.36 1.16 26.98
N ILE A 92 37.43 0.09 26.18
CA ILE A 92 38.60 -0.79 26.10
C ILE A 92 39.68 -0.24 25.16
N TYR A 93 39.30 0.61 24.19
CA TYR A 93 40.18 1.07 23.14
C TYR A 93 40.87 2.40 23.50
N GLU A 94 42.15 2.33 23.85
CA GLU A 94 42.95 3.45 24.36
C GLU A 94 42.95 4.72 23.47
N PRO A 95 43.03 4.63 22.12
CA PRO A 95 42.93 5.82 21.26
C PRO A 95 41.57 6.53 21.37
N ALA A 96 40.46 5.77 21.47
CA ALA A 96 39.13 6.31 21.68
C ALA A 96 39.01 6.98 23.05
N VAL A 97 39.51 6.32 24.11
CA VAL A 97 39.56 6.87 25.47
C VAL A 97 40.35 8.18 25.52
N SER A 98 41.46 8.26 24.79
CA SER A 98 42.27 9.48 24.72
C SER A 98 41.54 10.65 24.08
N VAL A 99 40.74 10.39 23.04
CA VAL A 99 39.84 11.38 22.44
C VAL A 99 38.72 11.78 23.41
N CYS A 100 38.09 10.79 24.06
CA CYS A 100 37.04 11.03 25.04
C CYS A 100 37.53 11.89 26.21
N LYS A 101 38.71 11.61 26.78
CA LYS A 101 39.33 12.42 27.84
C LYS A 101 39.49 13.89 27.44
N ARG A 102 39.99 14.17 26.22
CA ARG A 102 40.11 15.55 25.71
C ARG A 102 38.73 16.21 25.55
N ARG A 103 37.75 15.46 25.05
CA ARG A 103 36.38 15.94 24.86
C ARG A 103 35.71 16.36 26.17
N PHE A 104 36.03 15.69 27.28
CA PHE A 104 35.48 15.95 28.60
C PHE A 104 36.34 16.84 29.50
N GLU A 105 37.47 17.39 29.01
CA GLU A 105 38.39 18.22 29.81
C GLU A 105 37.70 19.45 30.43
N ALA A 106 36.71 20.03 29.75
CA ALA A 106 35.92 21.17 30.23
C ALA A 106 34.70 20.78 31.12
N VAL A 107 34.53 19.50 31.43
CA VAL A 107 33.44 18.98 32.26
C VAL A 107 34.01 18.60 33.63
N HIS A 108 33.79 19.47 34.61
CA HIS A 108 34.41 19.39 35.95
C HIS A 108 34.23 18.03 36.65
N ASN A 109 33.08 17.38 36.53
CA ASN A 109 32.78 16.10 37.18
C ASN A 109 32.66 14.95 36.16
N ALA A 110 33.63 14.85 35.25
CA ALA A 110 33.75 13.75 34.31
C ALA A 110 35.01 12.90 34.60
N GLU A 111 34.84 11.58 34.67
CA GLU A 111 35.97 10.65 34.76
C GLU A 111 35.87 9.59 33.67
N ILE A 112 36.98 9.33 32.96
CA ILE A 112 37.05 8.38 31.85
C ILE A 112 38.10 7.31 32.12
N ALA A 113 37.70 6.04 32.12
CA ALA A 113 38.56 4.88 32.35
C ALA A 113 38.88 4.11 31.06
N CYS A 114 40.06 3.48 31.02
CA CYS A 114 40.49 2.60 29.93
C CYS A 114 40.58 1.15 30.43
N ALA A 115 39.53 0.35 30.24
CA ALA A 115 39.46 -1.03 30.69
C ALA A 115 38.29 -1.78 29.99
N ASP A 116 38.37 -3.11 29.92
CA ASP A 116 37.25 -3.96 29.48
C ASP A 116 36.11 -3.93 30.51
N THR A 117 35.02 -3.24 30.20
CA THR A 117 33.83 -3.10 31.07
C THR A 117 33.18 -4.43 31.43
N LEU A 118 33.29 -5.46 30.57
CA LEU A 118 32.76 -6.79 30.87
C LEU A 118 33.63 -7.53 31.88
N ALA A 119 34.95 -7.29 31.86
CA ALA A 119 35.89 -7.91 32.80
C ALA A 119 36.02 -7.16 34.12
N HIS A 120 36.01 -5.82 34.09
CA HIS A 120 36.15 -4.98 35.28
C HIS A 120 35.43 -3.64 35.07
N ASP A 121 34.55 -3.29 36.01
CA ASP A 121 33.88 -2.00 36.05
C ASP A 121 34.74 -1.01 36.84
N ALA A 122 35.25 0.03 36.18
CA ALA A 122 36.11 1.01 36.83
C ALA A 122 35.35 1.95 37.79
N PHE A 123 34.02 1.86 37.83
CA PHE A 123 33.13 2.76 38.57
C PHE A 123 32.11 1.96 39.40
N GLU A 124 32.55 0.92 40.10
CA GLU A 124 31.69 -0.01 40.87
C GLU A 124 30.71 0.72 41.82
N ASP A 125 31.20 1.73 42.57
CA ASP A 125 30.41 2.50 43.54
C ASP A 125 29.51 3.59 42.90
N PHE A 126 29.51 3.72 41.58
CA PHE A 126 28.71 4.73 40.88
C PHE A 126 27.28 4.21 40.63
N SER A 127 26.27 5.02 40.95
CA SER A 127 24.87 4.76 40.64
C SER A 127 24.33 5.82 39.66
N ALA A 128 23.79 5.42 38.52
CA ALA A 128 23.43 6.33 37.44
C ALA A 128 21.92 6.66 37.38
N ASP A 129 21.62 7.92 37.07
CA ASP A 129 20.27 8.37 36.67
C ASP A 129 19.97 7.95 35.24
N LEU A 130 20.97 8.08 34.36
CA LEU A 130 20.90 7.75 32.95
C LEU A 130 22.09 6.88 32.56
N VAL A 131 21.82 5.84 31.78
CA VAL A 131 22.87 5.07 31.10
C VAL A 131 22.59 5.10 29.60
N ILE A 132 23.60 5.47 28.82
CA ILE A 132 23.57 5.35 27.36
C ILE A 132 24.46 4.19 26.95
N VAL A 133 24.03 3.38 25.99
CA VAL A 133 24.78 2.21 25.54
C VAL A 133 24.86 2.21 24.01
N ASP A 134 26.04 2.51 23.50
CA ASP A 134 26.44 2.30 22.10
C ASP A 134 27.62 1.32 22.03
N ALA A 135 27.43 0.15 22.62
CA ALA A 135 28.47 -0.87 22.74
C ALA A 135 28.73 -1.59 21.41
N PRO A 136 29.92 -2.21 21.23
CA PRO A 136 30.24 -2.99 20.04
C PRO A 136 29.15 -4.03 19.69
N TRP A 137 28.50 -3.86 18.54
CA TRP A 137 27.35 -4.68 18.18
C TRP A 137 27.77 -6.10 17.78
N GLY A 138 27.23 -7.11 18.45
CA GLY A 138 27.53 -8.51 18.14
C GLY A 138 28.96 -8.93 18.42
N MET A 139 29.65 -8.24 19.35
CA MET A 139 31.01 -8.56 19.73
C MET A 139 31.07 -9.91 20.48
N ASP A 140 32.03 -10.75 20.08
CA ASP A 140 32.34 -11.99 20.78
C ASP A 140 33.03 -11.71 22.12
N TRP A 141 32.55 -12.31 23.20
CA TRP A 141 33.09 -12.10 24.56
C TRP A 141 33.75 -13.37 25.12
N ARG A 142 34.18 -14.32 24.28
CA ARG A 142 34.93 -15.51 24.73
C ARG A 142 36.18 -15.14 25.54
N HIS A 143 36.84 -14.04 25.17
CA HIS A 143 38.03 -13.56 25.87
C HIS A 143 37.72 -13.10 27.30
N SER A 144 36.58 -12.43 27.52
CA SER A 144 36.14 -11.94 28.83
C SER A 144 35.40 -13.00 29.66
N THR A 145 35.19 -14.21 29.12
CA THR A 145 34.39 -15.26 29.76
C THR A 145 34.81 -15.59 31.19
N PRO A 146 36.10 -15.83 31.52
CA PRO A 146 36.48 -16.16 32.89
C PRO A 146 36.13 -15.05 33.89
N ALA A 147 36.33 -13.79 33.51
CA ALA A 147 36.01 -12.64 34.36
C ALA A 147 34.48 -12.45 34.50
N VAL A 148 33.73 -12.59 33.41
CA VAL A 148 32.27 -12.51 33.40
C VAL A 148 31.64 -13.61 34.26
N GLU A 149 32.14 -14.84 34.19
CA GLU A 149 31.64 -15.97 35.00
C GLU A 149 31.90 -15.75 36.50
N VAL A 150 33.06 -15.17 36.88
CA VAL A 150 33.35 -14.78 38.27
C VAL A 150 32.44 -13.66 38.75
N ARG A 151 32.27 -12.59 37.95
CA ARG A 151 31.38 -11.48 38.28
C ARG A 151 29.92 -11.94 38.40
N GLN A 152 29.50 -12.87 37.54
CA GLN A 152 28.18 -13.48 37.64
C GLN A 152 28.01 -14.26 38.95
N ALA A 153 29.01 -15.03 39.36
CA ALA A 153 28.99 -15.72 40.65
C ALA A 153 28.93 -14.74 41.84
N ASN A 154 29.45 -13.52 41.66
CA ASN A 154 29.39 -12.43 42.65
C ASN A 154 28.10 -11.60 42.58
N GLY A 155 27.14 -11.95 41.72
CA GLY A 155 25.81 -11.35 41.67
C GLY A 155 25.58 -10.31 40.56
N GLU A 156 26.60 -10.02 39.74
CA GLU A 156 26.43 -9.22 38.52
C GLU A 156 25.83 -10.03 37.38
N PHE A 157 25.44 -9.37 36.29
CA PHE A 157 24.81 -10.03 35.14
C PHE A 157 23.61 -10.90 35.58
N ARG A 158 22.76 -10.36 36.48
CA ARG A 158 21.68 -11.07 37.17
C ARG A 158 20.63 -11.65 36.22
N PHE A 159 20.54 -11.10 35.00
CA PHE A 159 19.65 -11.59 33.94
C PHE A 159 20.23 -12.79 33.19
N GLY A 160 21.45 -13.21 33.49
CA GLY A 160 22.15 -14.36 32.91
C GLY A 160 23.13 -13.99 31.80
N LEU A 161 23.79 -15.01 31.26
CA LEU A 161 24.77 -14.86 30.20
C LEU A 161 24.16 -15.19 28.84
N PRO A 162 24.33 -14.34 27.81
CA PRO A 162 23.92 -14.63 26.44
C PRO A 162 24.84 -15.68 25.81
N GLN A 163 24.66 -15.97 24.52
CA GLN A 163 25.64 -16.76 23.78
C GLN A 163 26.99 -16.02 23.70
N ARG A 164 28.11 -16.76 23.74
CA ARG A 164 29.47 -16.17 23.74
C ARG A 164 29.80 -15.31 22.52
N SER A 165 29.11 -15.52 21.40
CA SER A 165 29.30 -14.77 20.16
C SER A 165 28.60 -13.41 20.12
N ASP A 166 27.89 -13.00 21.19
CA ASP A 166 27.19 -11.73 21.23
C ASP A 166 27.12 -11.17 22.66
N SER A 167 27.83 -10.08 22.91
CA SER A 167 27.91 -9.40 24.21
C SER A 167 26.83 -8.33 24.43
N THR A 168 25.96 -8.05 23.46
CA THR A 168 24.99 -6.93 23.50
C THR A 168 24.19 -6.92 24.81
N TRP A 169 23.66 -8.08 25.22
CA TRP A 169 22.85 -8.19 26.43
C TRP A 169 23.66 -8.20 27.74
N LEU A 170 24.98 -8.40 27.70
CA LEU A 170 25.84 -8.18 28.88
C LEU A 170 25.96 -6.70 29.21
N PHE A 171 26.22 -5.85 28.19
CA PHE A 171 26.24 -4.40 28.38
C PHE A 171 24.90 -3.84 28.83
N VAL A 172 23.79 -4.32 28.24
CA VAL A 172 22.44 -3.93 28.69
C VAL A 172 22.18 -4.40 30.13
N SER A 173 22.62 -5.61 30.51
CA SER A 173 22.46 -6.09 31.89
C SER A 173 23.21 -5.22 32.89
N LEU A 174 24.47 -4.89 32.62
CA LEU A 174 25.25 -3.97 33.46
C LEU A 174 24.62 -2.58 33.52
N ALA A 175 24.12 -2.05 32.39
CA ALA A 175 23.44 -0.76 32.35
C ALA A 175 22.20 -0.74 33.26
N LEU A 176 21.42 -1.82 33.28
CA LEU A 176 20.25 -1.96 34.15
C LEU A 176 20.62 -2.13 35.62
N GLU A 177 21.76 -2.76 35.91
CA GLU A 177 22.29 -2.96 37.27
C GLU A 177 22.93 -1.68 37.84
N LYS A 178 23.49 -0.81 36.98
CA LYS A 178 24.07 0.49 37.35
C LYS A 178 23.03 1.55 37.72
N LEU A 179 21.76 1.35 37.37
CA LEU A 179 20.71 2.32 37.69
C LEU A 179 20.57 2.52 39.20
N ARG A 180 20.31 3.76 39.62
CA ARG A 180 19.87 4.03 41.00
C ARG A 180 18.69 3.12 41.36
N PRO A 181 18.60 2.61 42.60
CA PRO A 181 17.48 1.78 43.03
C PRO A 181 16.13 2.47 42.82
N ALA A 182 15.09 1.67 42.54
CA ALA A 182 13.74 2.19 42.30
C ALA A 182 13.20 2.96 43.51
N GLU A 183 13.54 2.55 44.75
CA GLU A 183 13.14 3.26 45.97
C GLU A 183 13.77 4.66 46.11
N GLN A 184 14.89 4.90 45.41
CA GLN A 184 15.62 6.17 45.38
C GLN A 184 15.24 7.01 44.15
N GLY A 185 14.08 6.73 43.55
CA GLY A 185 13.58 7.42 42.37
C GLY A 185 14.13 6.86 41.06
N GLY A 186 14.88 5.75 41.04
CA GLY A 186 15.22 5.01 39.82
C GLY A 186 16.02 5.77 38.75
N GLY A 187 16.17 5.15 37.60
CA GLY A 187 16.86 5.70 36.42
C GLY A 187 16.43 5.03 35.11
N ARG A 188 17.08 5.40 34.01
CA ARG A 188 16.72 4.99 32.64
C ARG A 188 17.93 4.55 31.83
N VAL A 189 17.73 3.56 30.96
CA VAL A 189 18.73 3.12 29.98
C VAL A 189 18.22 3.43 28.56
N ALA A 190 19.08 3.98 27.72
CA ALA A 190 18.91 4.07 26.28
C ALA A 190 20.01 3.27 25.59
N ALA A 191 19.66 2.21 24.86
CA ALA A 191 20.62 1.30 24.25
C ALA A 191 20.38 1.13 22.76
N LEU A 192 21.45 1.23 21.97
CA LEU A 192 21.45 0.91 20.54
C LEU A 192 21.79 -0.55 20.33
N VAL A 193 20.96 -1.26 19.57
CA VAL A 193 21.16 -2.69 19.29
C VAL A 193 20.90 -3.02 17.82
N MET A 194 21.56 -4.07 17.33
CA MET A 194 21.29 -4.65 16.02
C MET A 194 20.10 -5.62 16.03
N PRO A 195 19.47 -5.90 14.88
CA PRO A 195 18.32 -6.82 14.78
C PRO A 195 18.55 -8.22 15.39
N GLY A 196 19.80 -8.71 15.37
CA GLY A 196 20.15 -10.00 15.97
C GLY A 196 19.87 -10.06 17.48
N ALA A 197 20.11 -8.97 18.20
CA ALA A 197 19.87 -8.91 19.65
C ALA A 197 18.38 -8.98 20.01
N LEU A 198 17.50 -8.56 19.10
CA LEU A 198 16.04 -8.57 19.31
C LEU A 198 15.39 -9.95 19.15
N SER A 199 15.97 -10.80 18.29
CA SER A 199 15.29 -11.99 17.77
C SER A 199 16.03 -13.31 18.04
N SER A 200 17.30 -13.27 18.45
CA SER A 200 18.11 -14.47 18.74
C SER A 200 17.49 -15.33 19.84
N GLY A 201 17.40 -16.64 19.62
CA GLY A 201 16.90 -17.62 20.59
C GLY A 201 17.96 -18.06 21.62
N GLY A 202 17.73 -19.22 22.26
CA GLY A 202 18.69 -19.84 23.18
C GLY A 202 18.97 -18.98 24.42
N ALA A 203 20.23 -19.01 24.89
CA ALA A 203 20.66 -18.26 26.08
C ALA A 203 20.44 -16.75 25.95
N THR A 204 20.75 -16.17 24.78
CA THR A 204 20.48 -14.74 24.49
C THR A 204 19.00 -14.40 24.60
N GLY A 205 18.13 -15.27 24.05
CA GLY A 205 16.69 -15.13 24.20
C GLY A 205 16.23 -15.22 25.67
N ALA A 206 16.84 -16.08 26.47
CA ALA A 206 16.52 -16.23 27.89
C ALA A 206 16.90 -14.99 28.71
N VAL A 207 18.05 -14.34 28.43
CA VAL A 207 18.42 -13.08 29.09
C VAL A 207 17.41 -11.99 28.77
N ARG A 208 17.07 -11.83 27.49
CA ARG A 208 16.07 -10.87 27.02
C ARG A 208 14.70 -11.12 27.68
N GLN A 209 14.27 -12.38 27.76
CA GLN A 209 13.03 -12.77 28.45
C GLN A 209 13.04 -12.33 29.91
N ARG A 210 14.10 -12.62 30.67
CA ARG A 210 14.19 -12.23 32.10
C ARG A 210 14.14 -10.72 32.30
N ILE A 211 14.74 -9.94 31.41
CA ILE A 211 14.68 -8.46 31.47
C ILE A 211 13.26 -7.96 31.24
N VAL A 212 12.53 -8.55 30.30
CA VAL A 212 11.15 -8.18 30.01
C VAL A 212 10.19 -8.66 31.10
N ASP A 213 10.40 -9.85 31.66
CA ASP A 213 9.64 -10.37 32.81
C ASP A 213 9.86 -9.53 34.07
N ALA A 214 11.05 -8.97 34.24
CA ALA A 214 11.35 -8.00 35.29
C ALA A 214 10.62 -6.65 35.10
N GLY A 215 9.90 -6.47 33.99
CA GLY A 215 9.10 -5.28 33.73
C GLY A 215 9.94 -4.03 33.52
N LEU A 216 11.12 -4.17 32.89
CA LEU A 216 12.06 -3.06 32.68
C LEU A 216 11.94 -2.42 31.29
N LEU A 217 11.45 -3.17 30.30
CA LEU A 217 11.35 -2.69 28.92
C LEU A 217 10.23 -1.64 28.78
N GLU A 218 10.60 -0.45 28.32
CA GLU A 218 9.67 0.65 28.09
C GLU A 218 9.33 0.81 26.61
N SER A 219 10.33 0.76 25.72
CA SER A 219 10.10 0.89 24.28
C SER A 219 11.09 0.16 23.39
N VAL A 220 10.63 -0.17 22.18
CA VAL A 220 11.44 -0.63 21.05
C VAL A 220 11.21 0.28 19.86
N THR A 221 12.25 1.02 19.45
CA THR A 221 12.16 1.99 18.34
C THR A 221 13.05 1.55 17.19
N ARG A 222 12.48 1.37 16.01
CA ARG A 222 13.20 1.11 14.77
C ARG A 222 13.73 2.42 14.18
N LEU A 223 15.04 2.49 13.94
CA LEU A 223 15.68 3.66 13.33
C LEU A 223 15.90 3.44 11.82
N PRO A 224 16.08 4.51 11.03
CA PRO A 224 16.56 4.40 9.66
C PRO A 224 17.84 3.55 9.52
N ASP A 225 17.95 2.83 8.41
CA ASP A 225 19.17 2.16 7.98
C ASP A 225 20.23 3.18 7.53
N GLY A 226 21.51 2.82 7.65
CA GLY A 226 22.63 3.67 7.21
C GLY A 226 22.94 4.88 8.11
N LEU A 227 22.50 4.87 9.37
CA LEU A 227 22.85 5.92 10.35
C LEU A 227 24.20 5.68 11.02
N ALA A 228 24.64 4.42 11.11
CA ALA A 228 25.93 4.07 11.66
C ALA A 228 27.04 4.40 10.65
N PRO A 229 28.17 5.01 11.06
CA PRO A 229 29.25 5.37 10.15
C PRO A 229 29.90 4.18 9.42
N ASN A 230 29.81 2.99 10.00
CA ASN A 230 30.50 1.76 9.57
C ASN A 230 29.55 0.69 8.97
N THR A 231 28.23 0.89 8.97
CA THR A 231 27.29 -0.13 8.46
C THR A 231 25.97 0.46 7.94
N ALA A 232 25.42 -0.19 6.92
CA ALA A 232 24.07 0.08 6.41
C ALA A 232 22.98 -0.71 7.16
N ILE A 233 23.33 -1.55 8.13
CA ILE A 233 22.33 -2.28 8.93
C ILE A 233 21.49 -1.29 9.76
N PRO A 234 20.14 -1.42 9.78
CA PRO A 234 19.30 -0.63 10.66
C PRO A 234 19.56 -0.97 12.13
N LEU A 235 19.58 0.06 12.97
CA LEU A 235 19.69 -0.08 14.42
C LEU A 235 18.33 0.13 15.09
N TYR A 236 18.23 -0.35 16.33
CA TYR A 236 17.09 -0.14 17.19
C TYR A 236 17.50 0.57 18.46
N LEU A 237 16.68 1.53 18.89
CA LEU A 237 16.79 2.14 20.21
C LEU A 237 15.85 1.39 21.16
N LEU A 238 16.44 0.74 22.17
CA LEU A 238 15.72 0.17 23.30
C LEU A 238 15.76 1.16 24.46
N THR A 239 14.61 1.43 25.07
CA THR A 239 14.56 2.21 26.32
C THR A 239 14.05 1.32 27.46
N PHE A 240 14.71 1.43 28.60
CA PHE A 240 14.36 0.72 29.82
C PHE A 240 14.26 1.68 31.00
N SER A 241 13.41 1.38 31.97
CA SER A 241 13.33 2.10 33.24
C SER A 241 13.06 1.13 34.38
N ASN A 242 13.64 1.39 35.55
CA ASN A 242 13.28 0.69 36.78
C ASN A 242 12.26 1.45 37.63
N ARG A 243 11.72 2.58 37.12
CA ARG A 243 10.63 3.32 37.76
C ARG A 243 9.29 2.69 37.41
N ALA A 244 8.50 2.31 38.41
CA ALA A 244 7.22 1.62 38.22
C ALA A 244 6.19 2.46 37.43
N GLU A 245 6.24 3.79 37.53
CA GLU A 245 5.41 4.71 36.75
C GLU A 245 5.83 4.79 35.28
N ASP A 246 7.08 4.44 35.01
CA ASP A 246 7.63 4.49 33.66
C ASP A 246 7.17 3.32 32.83
N VAL A 247 7.27 2.11 33.37
CA VAL A 247 6.88 0.90 32.66
C VAL A 247 5.41 0.59 32.88
N SER A 248 4.69 0.34 31.79
CA SER A 248 3.29 -0.10 31.88
C SER A 248 3.28 -1.61 32.07
N LYS A 249 2.71 -2.12 33.17
CA LYS A 249 2.66 -3.58 33.42
C LYS A 249 2.13 -4.34 32.19
N GLY A 250 2.98 -5.19 31.61
CA GLY A 250 2.65 -6.02 30.45
C GLY A 250 2.52 -5.28 29.11
N LYS A 251 2.98 -4.02 28.99
CA LYS A 251 2.99 -3.26 27.73
C LYS A 251 4.32 -2.52 27.51
N ALA A 252 4.72 -2.42 26.25
CA ALA A 252 5.81 -1.55 25.81
C ALA A 252 5.37 -0.71 24.61
N MET A 253 6.02 0.42 24.39
CA MET A 253 5.82 1.23 23.19
C MET A 253 6.65 0.67 22.03
N ILE A 254 6.06 0.60 20.85
CA ILE A 254 6.81 0.43 19.60
C ILE A 254 6.77 1.73 18.81
N ALA A 255 7.87 2.03 18.12
CA ALA A 255 7.95 3.14 17.18
C ALA A 255 8.72 2.76 15.91
N ASP A 256 8.31 3.29 14.76
CA ASP A 256 8.99 3.06 13.48
C ASP A 256 9.34 4.38 12.80
N LEU A 257 10.64 4.67 12.80
CA LEU A 257 11.22 5.85 12.17
C LEU A 257 11.93 5.49 10.86
N GLN A 258 11.81 4.27 10.34
CA GLN A 258 12.58 3.77 9.18
C GLN A 258 12.55 4.75 8.00
N THR A 259 11.42 5.39 7.72
CA THR A 259 11.23 6.30 6.58
C THR A 259 11.55 7.76 6.89
N MET A 260 11.99 8.09 8.11
CA MET A 260 12.13 9.47 8.61
C MET A 260 13.57 9.96 8.53
N PHE A 261 14.14 9.96 7.34
CA PHE A 261 15.52 10.39 7.11
C PHE A 261 15.66 11.34 5.92
N THR A 262 16.67 12.20 5.98
CA THR A 262 17.23 12.89 4.82
C THR A 262 18.53 12.21 4.41
N THR A 263 18.91 12.31 3.14
CA THR A 263 20.19 11.82 2.64
C THR A 263 21.00 12.97 2.07
N GLU A 264 22.17 13.22 2.65
CA GLU A 264 23.13 14.22 2.18
C GLU A 264 24.51 13.57 2.10
N HIS A 265 25.25 13.78 1.01
CA HIS A 265 26.59 13.20 0.82
C HIS A 265 26.67 11.67 1.08
N ARG A 266 25.64 10.92 0.64
CA ARG A 266 25.47 9.46 0.88
C ARG A 266 25.37 9.06 2.36
N ARG A 267 25.10 10.01 3.26
CA ARG A 267 24.87 9.77 4.68
C ARG A 267 23.42 10.10 5.02
N ARG A 268 22.86 9.31 5.92
CA ARG A 268 21.49 9.50 6.37
C ARG A 268 21.46 10.16 7.74
N SER A 269 20.49 11.05 7.92
CA SER A 269 20.22 11.73 9.18
C SER A 269 18.73 11.65 9.49
N ILE A 270 18.39 11.43 10.76
CA ILE A 270 17.00 11.44 11.22
C ILE A 270 16.49 12.89 11.21
N GLN A 271 15.28 13.11 10.69
CA GLN A 271 14.60 14.41 10.71
C GLN A 271 14.24 14.83 12.14
N ILE A 272 14.32 16.13 12.46
CA ILE A 272 14.05 16.65 13.81
C ILE A 272 12.61 16.36 14.26
N GLU A 273 11.67 16.42 13.34
CA GLU A 273 10.25 16.11 13.57
C GLU A 273 10.06 14.67 14.08
N ALA A 274 10.89 13.73 13.61
CA ALA A 274 10.85 12.34 14.05
C ALA A 274 11.31 12.16 15.50
N PHE A 275 12.30 12.96 15.94
CA PHE A 275 12.71 12.98 17.34
C PHE A 275 11.64 13.57 18.25
N HIS A 276 10.95 14.63 17.82
CA HIS A 276 9.81 15.18 18.56
C HIS A 276 8.66 14.17 18.68
N GLU A 277 8.37 13.43 17.62
CA GLU A 277 7.35 12.38 17.64
C GLU A 277 7.72 11.24 18.59
N LEU A 278 8.99 10.78 18.54
CA LEU A 278 9.52 9.76 19.44
C LEU A 278 9.48 10.22 20.90
N GLU A 279 9.96 11.43 21.20
CA GLU A 279 9.94 12.03 22.53
C GLU A 279 8.52 12.08 23.09
N SER A 280 7.58 12.58 22.29
CA SER A 280 6.20 12.73 22.70
C SER A 280 5.56 11.38 22.99
N GLY A 281 5.83 10.37 22.16
CA GLY A 281 5.41 8.99 22.40
C GLY A 281 5.95 8.44 23.72
N LEU A 282 7.27 8.52 23.92
CA LEU A 282 7.95 8.06 25.13
C LEU A 282 7.41 8.74 26.38
N ARG A 283 7.30 10.07 26.38
CA ARG A 283 6.84 10.85 27.54
C ARG A 283 5.37 10.62 27.86
N THR A 284 4.51 10.62 26.85
CA THR A 284 3.05 10.65 27.06
C THR A 284 2.39 9.28 27.05
N LYS A 285 3.06 8.25 26.53
CA LYS A 285 2.49 6.91 26.28
C LYS A 285 1.26 6.92 25.36
N LYS A 286 1.01 8.00 24.63
CA LYS A 286 -0.11 8.08 23.69
C LYS A 286 0.33 7.61 22.32
N ALA A 287 -0.55 6.88 21.64
CA ALA A 287 -0.32 6.49 20.26
C ALA A 287 -0.24 7.73 19.36
N GLY A 288 0.76 7.72 18.48
CA GLY A 288 0.97 8.72 17.43
C GLY A 288 0.93 8.07 16.04
N PRO A 289 1.21 8.84 14.98
CA PRO A 289 1.29 8.32 13.62
C PRO A 289 2.25 7.12 13.46
N ARG A 290 3.38 7.13 14.17
CA ARG A 290 4.46 6.14 14.04
C ARG A 290 4.76 5.38 15.32
N ASN A 291 4.02 5.64 16.39
CA ASN A 291 4.21 4.95 17.66
C ASN A 291 2.88 4.46 18.25
N ARG A 292 2.93 3.37 19.01
CA ARG A 292 1.78 2.84 19.75
C ARG A 292 2.23 1.95 20.89
N ASN A 293 1.40 1.83 21.92
CA ASN A 293 1.62 0.85 22.99
C ASN A 293 1.02 -0.49 22.62
N VAL A 294 1.83 -1.53 22.79
CA VAL A 294 1.46 -2.92 22.51
C VAL A 294 1.60 -3.76 23.76
N SER A 295 0.82 -4.85 23.84
CA SER A 295 1.08 -5.85 24.88
C SER A 295 2.42 -6.51 24.63
N ILE A 296 3.19 -6.79 25.68
CA ILE A 296 4.42 -7.58 25.59
C ILE A 296 4.16 -8.95 24.93
N ARG A 297 2.95 -9.50 25.09
CA ARG A 297 2.56 -10.75 24.40
C ARG A 297 2.64 -10.64 22.88
N GLN A 298 2.54 -9.44 22.30
CA GLN A 298 2.69 -9.27 20.86
C GLN A 298 4.11 -9.61 20.36
N PHE A 299 5.12 -9.50 21.22
CA PHE A 299 6.48 -9.93 20.94
C PHE A 299 6.69 -11.45 21.13
N THR A 300 5.66 -12.18 21.56
CA THR A 300 5.77 -13.63 21.71
C THR A 300 5.80 -14.28 20.33
N ARG A 301 6.89 -15.00 20.07
CA ARG A 301 7.13 -15.80 18.90
C ARG A 301 7.09 -17.27 19.28
N TRP A 302 6.28 -18.05 18.58
CA TRP A 302 6.31 -19.51 18.69
C TRP A 302 7.02 -20.10 17.47
N ASP A 303 7.89 -21.06 17.71
CA ASP A 303 8.62 -21.78 16.68
C ASP A 303 8.35 -23.29 16.85
N ALA A 304 7.93 -23.97 15.80
CA ALA A 304 7.79 -25.42 15.79
C ALA A 304 8.23 -26.01 14.46
N ARG A 305 8.59 -27.29 14.46
CA ARG A 305 8.74 -28.09 13.25
C ARG A 305 7.41 -28.74 12.94
N LEU A 306 6.97 -28.58 11.70
CA LEU A 306 5.83 -29.26 11.14
C LEU A 306 6.28 -30.43 10.28
N SER A 307 5.39 -31.39 10.07
CA SER A 307 5.61 -32.48 9.14
C SER A 307 4.33 -32.92 8.44
N ARG A 308 4.49 -33.46 7.22
CA ARG A 308 3.40 -33.99 6.39
C ARG A 308 3.90 -35.20 5.60
N ALA A 309 3.09 -36.25 5.54
CA ALA A 309 3.31 -37.36 4.62
C ALA A 309 2.68 -37.05 3.25
N THR A 310 3.43 -37.25 2.16
CA THR A 310 2.93 -37.07 0.80
C THR A 310 2.18 -38.30 0.30
N SER A 311 1.46 -38.19 -0.83
CA SER A 311 0.78 -39.32 -1.46
C SER A 311 1.72 -40.48 -1.86
N GLU A 312 2.99 -40.17 -2.14
CA GLU A 312 4.06 -41.15 -2.42
C GLU A 312 4.70 -41.71 -1.13
N GLY A 313 4.21 -41.38 0.06
CA GLY A 313 4.70 -41.86 1.35
C GLY A 313 5.98 -41.19 1.85
N ARG A 314 6.40 -40.07 1.26
CA ARG A 314 7.58 -39.29 1.68
C ARG A 314 7.22 -38.36 2.85
N GLN A 315 8.09 -38.27 3.84
CA GLN A 315 7.90 -37.31 4.94
C GLN A 315 8.57 -35.97 4.62
N LEU A 316 7.78 -34.91 4.53
CA LEU A 316 8.27 -33.53 4.44
C LEU A 316 8.30 -32.91 5.84
N SER A 317 9.29 -32.04 6.09
CA SER A 317 9.42 -31.34 7.36
C SER A 317 9.92 -29.92 7.15
N TRP A 318 9.35 -28.95 7.88
CA TRP A 318 9.75 -27.56 7.83
C TRP A 318 9.51 -26.85 9.15
N ARG A 319 10.09 -25.65 9.31
CA ARG A 319 9.84 -24.83 10.50
C ARG A 319 8.75 -23.82 10.20
N VAL A 320 7.80 -23.72 11.12
CA VAL A 320 6.81 -22.64 11.15
C VAL A 320 7.13 -21.72 12.32
N THR A 321 6.89 -20.44 12.10
CA THR A 321 7.03 -19.40 13.12
C THR A 321 5.75 -18.59 13.15
N THR A 322 5.15 -18.44 14.32
CA THR A 322 4.00 -17.57 14.55
C THR A 322 4.38 -16.44 15.49
N TYR A 323 3.60 -15.37 15.45
CA TYR A 323 3.83 -14.14 16.22
C TYR A 323 2.55 -13.78 16.97
N ASN A 324 2.61 -12.70 17.76
CA ASN A 324 1.47 -12.21 18.52
C ASN A 324 0.88 -13.22 19.51
N ASP A 325 1.72 -14.08 20.08
CA ASP A 325 1.29 -15.15 21.00
C ASP A 325 0.30 -16.14 20.37
N THR A 326 0.38 -16.33 19.05
CA THR A 326 -0.43 -17.32 18.35
C THR A 326 0.18 -18.70 18.59
N ALA A 327 -0.49 -19.56 19.35
CA ALA A 327 -0.04 -20.93 19.58
C ALA A 327 0.05 -21.72 18.27
N ILE A 328 0.97 -22.69 18.22
CA ILE A 328 1.07 -23.66 17.12
C ILE A 328 0.41 -24.94 17.59
N ASP A 329 -0.92 -25.00 17.44
CA ASP A 329 -1.78 -26.11 17.87
C ASP A 329 -2.66 -26.61 16.70
N GLY A 330 -3.58 -27.53 16.98
CA GLY A 330 -4.49 -28.08 15.97
C GLY A 330 -5.33 -27.01 15.27
N GLN A 331 -5.84 -26.02 16.01
CA GLN A 331 -6.63 -24.93 15.43
C GLN A 331 -5.80 -24.09 14.47
N PHE A 332 -4.57 -23.74 14.86
CA PHE A 332 -3.65 -23.02 13.97
C PHE A 332 -3.37 -23.80 12.68
N LEU A 333 -3.19 -25.13 12.77
CA LEU A 333 -2.95 -25.95 11.59
C LEU A 333 -4.18 -26.00 10.66
N GLU A 334 -5.39 -26.15 11.22
CA GLU A 334 -6.62 -26.12 10.44
C GLU A 334 -6.83 -24.75 9.77
N ASP A 335 -6.65 -23.65 10.49
CA ASP A 335 -6.82 -22.29 9.96
C ASP A 335 -5.80 -21.98 8.86
N ARG A 336 -4.56 -22.49 8.98
CA ARG A 336 -3.46 -22.18 8.05
C ARG A 336 -3.43 -23.09 6.82
N TYR A 337 -3.75 -24.38 6.99
CA TYR A 337 -3.57 -25.40 5.94
C TYR A 337 -4.88 -26.02 5.45
N GLY A 338 -5.99 -25.79 6.17
CA GLY A 338 -7.28 -26.43 5.94
C GLY A 338 -7.42 -27.76 6.67
N PRO A 339 -8.66 -28.26 6.81
CA PRO A 339 -8.94 -29.58 7.34
C PRO A 339 -8.30 -30.66 6.46
N ASP A 340 -7.93 -31.79 7.06
CA ASP A 340 -7.36 -32.96 6.38
C ASP A 340 -6.08 -32.70 5.57
N SER A 341 -5.38 -31.58 5.83
CA SER A 341 -4.13 -31.22 5.14
C SER A 341 -2.97 -32.21 5.33
N GLY A 342 -3.08 -33.10 6.32
CA GLY A 342 -2.04 -34.05 6.71
C GLY A 342 -0.84 -33.40 7.42
N VAL A 343 -0.90 -32.09 7.70
CA VAL A 343 0.14 -31.36 8.41
C VAL A 343 -0.02 -31.56 9.92
N SER A 344 1.07 -31.89 10.60
CA SER A 344 1.11 -32.11 12.06
C SER A 344 2.34 -31.45 12.69
N VAL A 345 2.24 -31.15 13.98
CA VAL A 345 3.37 -30.65 14.78
C VAL A 345 4.31 -31.81 15.11
N ALA A 346 5.59 -31.71 14.71
CA ALA A 346 6.59 -32.77 14.86
C ALA A 346 7.40 -32.67 16.15
N ASP A 347 7.55 -31.48 16.73
CA ASP A 347 8.22 -31.24 18.01
C ASP A 347 7.45 -30.24 18.87
N GLU A 348 7.69 -30.24 20.18
CA GLU A 348 7.03 -29.30 21.09
C GLU A 348 7.30 -27.84 20.66
N PRO A 349 6.25 -27.03 20.41
CA PRO A 349 6.40 -25.62 20.07
C PRO A 349 7.21 -24.87 21.13
N ARG A 350 8.20 -24.11 20.66
CA ARG A 350 9.08 -23.32 21.52
C ARG A 350 8.67 -21.86 21.51
N GLN A 351 8.43 -21.34 22.69
CA GLN A 351 8.18 -19.91 22.88
C GLN A 351 9.50 -19.15 23.01
N THR A 352 9.62 -18.04 22.28
CA THR A 352 10.73 -17.09 22.42
C THR A 352 10.20 -15.66 22.32
N LEU A 353 10.90 -14.71 22.94
CA LEU A 353 10.56 -13.30 22.85
C LEU A 353 11.29 -12.65 21.67
N ASP A 354 10.57 -12.16 20.68
CA ASP A 354 11.12 -11.44 19.52
C ASP A 354 10.71 -9.97 19.58
N LEU A 355 11.65 -9.10 19.94
CA LEU A 355 11.38 -7.68 20.14
C LEU A 355 11.32 -6.87 18.83
N ASP A 356 11.49 -7.48 17.64
CA ASP A 356 11.43 -6.75 16.37
C ASP A 356 10.00 -6.20 16.10
N PRO A 357 9.78 -4.88 16.12
CA PRO A 357 8.47 -4.28 15.95
C PRO A 357 7.94 -4.36 14.50
N SER A 358 8.80 -4.66 13.52
CA SER A 358 8.46 -4.58 12.09
C SER A 358 7.26 -5.47 11.72
N ARG A 359 7.07 -6.58 12.42
CA ARG A 359 5.98 -7.54 12.18
C ARG A 359 4.65 -7.14 12.80
N ILE A 360 4.68 -6.28 13.82
CA ILE A 360 3.47 -5.71 14.43
C ILE A 360 2.94 -4.56 13.55
N LEU A 361 3.81 -3.97 12.73
CA LEU A 361 3.53 -2.78 11.93
C LEU A 361 3.11 -3.07 10.48
N ARG A 362 3.33 -4.28 9.96
CA ARG A 362 2.95 -4.71 8.59
C ARG A 362 1.85 -5.77 8.62
N ASP A 363 0.79 -5.63 7.80
CA ASP A 363 -0.37 -6.54 7.73
C ASP A 363 -0.64 -7.10 6.32
N ASP A 364 0.37 -7.07 5.44
CA ASP A 364 0.26 -7.38 4.00
C ASP A 364 -0.27 -8.80 3.71
N ALA A 365 -0.11 -9.73 4.66
CA ALA A 365 -0.63 -11.09 4.55
C ALA A 365 -2.16 -11.15 4.59
N ARG A 366 -2.80 -10.29 5.39
CA ARG A 366 -4.25 -10.27 5.53
C ARG A 366 -4.92 -9.68 4.30
N GLU A 367 -4.31 -8.70 3.65
CA GLU A 367 -4.83 -8.14 2.40
C GLU A 367 -4.86 -9.20 1.30
N LEU A 368 -3.76 -9.94 1.10
CA LEU A 368 -3.72 -11.04 0.13
C LEU A 368 -4.78 -12.12 0.41
N LEU A 369 -4.93 -12.54 1.67
CA LEU A 369 -5.94 -13.52 2.05
C LEU A 369 -7.37 -13.01 1.86
N ARG A 370 -7.64 -11.73 2.19
CA ARG A 370 -8.93 -11.08 1.95
C ARG A 370 -9.26 -11.01 0.46
N ASP A 371 -8.28 -10.71 -0.38
CA ASP A 371 -8.46 -10.60 -1.82
C ASP A 371 -8.71 -11.95 -2.51
N ILE A 372 -8.10 -13.03 -2.01
CA ILE A 372 -8.39 -14.40 -2.45
C ILE A 372 -9.79 -14.80 -1.99
N ALA A 373 -10.12 -14.56 -0.71
CA ALA A 373 -11.44 -14.86 -0.16
C ALA A 373 -12.58 -14.09 -0.84
N ALA A 374 -12.35 -12.84 -1.24
CA ALA A 374 -13.32 -12.01 -1.96
C ALA A 374 -13.71 -12.60 -3.33
N LYS A 375 -12.88 -13.48 -3.92
CA LYS A 375 -13.17 -14.20 -5.16
C LYS A 375 -13.90 -15.54 -4.92
N GLY A 376 -14.17 -15.89 -3.66
CA GLY A 376 -14.73 -17.18 -3.27
C GLY A 376 -13.75 -18.35 -3.44
N TRP A 377 -12.46 -18.08 -3.56
CA TRP A 377 -11.45 -19.11 -3.79
C TRP A 377 -10.86 -19.59 -2.46
N PRO A 378 -10.76 -20.91 -2.23
CA PRO A 378 -9.97 -21.45 -1.13
C PRO A 378 -8.50 -21.02 -1.25
N SER A 379 -7.86 -20.69 -0.13
CA SER A 379 -6.43 -20.42 -0.08
C SER A 379 -5.70 -21.54 0.64
N ARG A 380 -4.56 -21.99 0.09
CA ARG A 380 -3.67 -22.97 0.74
C ARG A 380 -2.24 -22.46 0.78
N ARG A 381 -1.41 -23.09 1.62
CA ARG A 381 0.06 -22.90 1.56
C ARG A 381 0.63 -23.88 0.56
N LEU A 382 1.61 -23.42 -0.25
CA LEU A 382 2.26 -24.29 -1.22
C LEU A 382 2.87 -25.53 -0.54
N SER A 383 3.41 -25.39 0.67
CA SER A 383 3.94 -26.51 1.49
C SER A 383 2.97 -27.69 1.65
N SER A 384 1.67 -27.43 1.67
CA SER A 384 0.62 -28.45 1.81
C SER A 384 0.23 -29.16 0.51
N LEU A 385 0.84 -28.77 -0.61
CA LEU A 385 0.55 -29.25 -1.97
C LEU A 385 1.76 -29.96 -2.61
N LEU A 386 2.86 -30.16 -1.86
CA LEU A 386 4.13 -30.64 -2.41
C LEU A 386 4.28 -32.16 -2.33
N ALA A 387 4.76 -32.76 -3.41
CA ALA A 387 5.18 -34.17 -3.47
C ALA A 387 6.57 -34.42 -2.87
N ARG A 388 7.43 -33.40 -2.90
CA ARG A 388 8.81 -33.43 -2.38
C ARG A 388 9.28 -32.02 -2.06
N GLU A 389 10.39 -31.90 -1.34
CA GLU A 389 11.00 -30.60 -1.08
C GLU A 389 11.39 -29.89 -2.39
N PRO A 390 11.19 -28.56 -2.50
CA PRO A 390 11.62 -27.83 -3.67
C PRO A 390 13.15 -27.87 -3.80
N ASP A 391 13.63 -27.88 -5.04
CA ASP A 391 15.05 -27.90 -5.38
C ASP A 391 15.38 -26.89 -6.47
N THR A 392 16.65 -26.56 -6.66
CA THR A 392 17.07 -25.73 -7.81
C THR A 392 16.93 -26.51 -9.10
N ALA A 393 16.29 -25.90 -10.11
CA ALA A 393 16.08 -26.53 -11.40
C ALA A 393 17.41 -26.84 -12.11
N THR A 394 17.51 -28.05 -12.67
CA THR A 394 18.60 -28.50 -13.56
C THR A 394 18.01 -28.95 -14.90
N ASP A 395 18.82 -29.00 -15.96
CA ASP A 395 18.38 -29.36 -17.33
C ASP A 395 17.71 -30.74 -17.44
N SER A 396 17.90 -31.61 -16.44
CA SER A 396 17.31 -32.96 -16.34
C SER A 396 15.91 -33.02 -15.73
N ASN A 397 15.36 -31.90 -15.25
CA ASN A 397 14.07 -31.87 -14.54
C ASN A 397 12.92 -31.71 -15.55
N GLN A 398 12.47 -32.82 -16.15
CA GLN A 398 11.25 -32.87 -16.97
C GLN A 398 10.30 -33.95 -16.43
N GLY A 399 9.04 -33.59 -16.18
CA GLY A 399 7.99 -34.52 -15.74
C GLY A 399 6.61 -33.88 -15.66
N GLU A 400 5.56 -34.70 -15.61
CA GLU A 400 4.17 -34.26 -15.40
C GLU A 400 4.00 -33.66 -13.98
N SER A 401 3.12 -32.65 -13.86
CA SER A 401 2.82 -31.95 -12.59
C SER A 401 3.96 -31.16 -11.94
N GLN A 402 4.84 -30.58 -12.77
CA GLN A 402 5.98 -29.77 -12.33
C GLN A 402 5.75 -28.27 -12.60
N LEU A 403 6.16 -27.44 -11.64
CA LEU A 403 6.09 -25.99 -11.66
C LEU A 403 7.48 -25.41 -11.43
N PHE A 404 7.87 -24.43 -12.23
CA PHE A 404 9.13 -23.72 -12.12
C PHE A 404 8.89 -22.29 -11.64
N VAL A 405 9.36 -21.97 -10.44
CA VAL A 405 9.13 -20.67 -9.80
C VAL A 405 10.46 -19.93 -9.67
N PRO A 406 10.70 -18.87 -10.45
CA PRO A 406 11.92 -18.09 -10.30
C PRO A 406 11.85 -17.18 -9.07
N THR A 407 13.01 -16.88 -8.50
CA THR A 407 13.16 -15.81 -7.50
C THR A 407 12.96 -14.42 -8.09
N SER A 408 13.14 -14.29 -9.41
CA SER A 408 12.99 -13.07 -10.20
C SER A 408 12.58 -13.44 -11.63
N GLY A 409 11.43 -12.94 -12.11
CA GLY A 409 10.89 -13.26 -13.44
C GLY A 409 9.56 -14.01 -13.40
N TYR A 410 9.27 -14.79 -14.45
CA TYR A 410 7.97 -15.45 -14.66
C TYR A 410 8.02 -16.94 -14.32
N ALA A 411 7.06 -17.41 -13.53
CA ALA A 411 6.82 -18.82 -13.28
C ALA A 411 6.30 -19.52 -14.54
N ALA A 412 6.58 -20.81 -14.68
CA ALA A 412 6.16 -21.61 -15.83
C ALA A 412 5.89 -23.07 -15.43
N ALA A 413 5.06 -23.75 -16.20
CA ALA A 413 4.87 -25.21 -16.08
C ALA A 413 5.89 -26.02 -16.93
N ASP A 414 6.75 -25.33 -17.69
CA ASP A 414 7.81 -25.93 -18.51
C ASP A 414 9.10 -25.09 -18.35
N VAL A 415 10.22 -25.78 -18.11
CA VAL A 415 11.54 -25.18 -17.91
C VAL A 415 12.03 -24.43 -19.17
N SER A 416 11.59 -24.85 -20.37
CA SER A 416 11.96 -24.21 -21.63
C SER A 416 11.40 -22.78 -21.76
N ARG A 417 10.36 -22.45 -20.98
CA ARG A 417 9.68 -21.15 -20.98
C ARG A 417 10.16 -20.19 -19.88
N THR A 418 11.07 -20.61 -19.00
CA THR A 418 11.61 -19.72 -17.96
C THR A 418 12.76 -18.87 -18.51
N ASN A 419 12.45 -17.65 -18.95
CA ASN A 419 13.47 -16.65 -19.33
C ASN A 419 13.79 -15.75 -18.12
N ALA A 420 14.44 -16.33 -17.10
CA ALA A 420 14.67 -15.67 -15.81
C ALA A 420 16.16 -15.38 -15.58
N ALA A 421 16.50 -14.12 -15.30
CA ALA A 421 17.76 -13.77 -14.66
C ALA A 421 17.63 -14.07 -13.15
N GLY A 422 18.15 -15.21 -12.69
CA GLY A 422 18.10 -15.60 -11.27
C GLY A 422 17.96 -17.10 -11.05
N ARG A 423 17.70 -17.49 -9.79
CA ARG A 423 17.51 -18.89 -9.40
C ARG A 423 16.09 -19.34 -9.71
N VAL A 424 15.94 -20.50 -10.36
CA VAL A 424 14.64 -21.14 -10.63
C VAL A 424 14.46 -22.32 -9.68
N LEU A 425 13.35 -22.34 -8.93
CA LEU A 425 12.98 -23.45 -8.08
C LEU A 425 12.06 -24.41 -8.83
N SER A 426 12.38 -25.70 -8.78
CA SER A 426 11.53 -26.77 -9.24
C SER A 426 10.61 -27.21 -8.10
N VAL A 427 9.32 -27.24 -8.39
CA VAL A 427 8.24 -27.55 -7.46
C VAL A 427 7.41 -28.67 -8.07
N ARG A 428 7.23 -29.77 -7.35
CA ARG A 428 6.40 -30.90 -7.78
C ARG A 428 5.19 -31.00 -6.87
N LEU A 429 4.00 -30.99 -7.46
CA LEU A 429 2.74 -31.01 -6.72
C LEU A 429 2.30 -32.47 -6.49
N ASP A 430 1.69 -32.76 -5.33
CA ASP A 430 1.07 -34.05 -5.02
C ASP A 430 -0.46 -34.00 -4.95
N ASP A 431 -1.04 -32.89 -5.40
CA ASP A 431 -2.46 -32.62 -5.33
C ASP A 431 -3.02 -32.39 -6.75
N ASP A 432 -3.81 -33.36 -7.22
CA ASP A 432 -4.47 -33.29 -8.53
C ASP A 432 -5.56 -32.19 -8.58
N SER A 433 -5.91 -31.60 -7.43
CA SER A 433 -6.80 -30.45 -7.38
C SER A 433 -6.16 -29.17 -7.96
N VAL A 434 -4.86 -29.17 -8.28
CA VAL A 434 -4.14 -28.00 -8.77
C VAL A 434 -3.59 -28.27 -10.18
N TYR A 435 -4.07 -27.49 -11.14
CA TYR A 435 -3.56 -27.50 -12.49
C TYR A 435 -2.29 -26.63 -12.59
N PRO A 436 -1.10 -27.21 -12.89
CA PRO A 436 0.16 -26.46 -12.86
C PRO A 436 0.21 -25.22 -13.78
N PRO A 437 -0.33 -25.25 -15.02
CA PRO A 437 -0.38 -24.05 -15.86
C PRO A 437 -1.20 -22.91 -15.26
N PHE A 438 -2.31 -23.22 -14.58
CA PHE A 438 -3.06 -22.21 -13.81
C PHE A 438 -2.20 -21.62 -12.70
N MET A 439 -1.53 -22.47 -11.92
CA MET A 439 -0.68 -22.02 -10.82
C MET A 439 0.46 -21.11 -11.33
N ALA A 440 1.08 -21.46 -12.46
CA ALA A 440 2.09 -20.64 -13.12
C ALA A 440 1.54 -19.27 -13.54
N ALA A 441 0.38 -19.26 -14.22
CA ALA A 441 -0.30 -18.03 -14.63
C ALA A 441 -0.66 -17.15 -13.43
N TRP A 442 -1.22 -17.73 -12.37
CA TRP A 442 -1.56 -17.00 -11.16
C TRP A 442 -0.34 -16.43 -10.46
N LEU A 443 0.76 -17.19 -10.33
CA LEU A 443 1.99 -16.69 -9.73
C LEU A 443 2.59 -15.50 -10.51
N ASN A 444 2.28 -15.39 -11.81
CA ASN A 444 2.68 -14.28 -12.67
C ASN A 444 1.77 -13.05 -12.58
N SER A 445 0.58 -13.16 -11.98
CA SER A 445 -0.28 -12.02 -11.68
C SER A 445 0.32 -11.09 -10.62
N GLU A 446 -0.25 -9.89 -10.46
CA GLU A 446 0.15 -8.93 -9.42
C GLU A 446 0.08 -9.55 -8.00
N GLN A 447 -1.02 -10.26 -7.70
CA GLN A 447 -1.20 -10.92 -6.41
C GLN A 447 -0.23 -12.10 -6.24
N GLY A 448 0.04 -12.83 -7.32
CA GLY A 448 1.03 -13.91 -7.34
C GLY A 448 2.45 -13.40 -7.10
N ILE A 449 2.82 -12.27 -7.72
CA ILE A 449 4.09 -11.57 -7.49
C ILE A 449 4.18 -11.14 -6.02
N ALA A 450 3.13 -10.51 -5.48
CA ALA A 450 3.09 -10.10 -4.08
C ALA A 450 3.26 -11.29 -3.12
N SER A 451 2.58 -12.41 -3.38
CA SER A 451 2.73 -13.65 -2.61
C SER A 451 4.17 -14.18 -2.67
N ARG A 452 4.78 -14.21 -3.86
CA ARG A 452 6.17 -14.65 -4.05
C ARG A 452 7.17 -13.77 -3.30
N LEU A 453 7.06 -12.45 -3.43
CA LEU A 453 7.95 -11.50 -2.77
C LEU A 453 7.84 -11.61 -1.25
N ARG A 454 6.61 -11.71 -0.72
CA ARG A 454 6.35 -11.94 0.71
C ARG A 454 7.00 -13.23 1.20
N ALA A 455 6.83 -14.33 0.46
CA ALA A 455 7.40 -15.61 0.81
C ALA A 455 8.93 -15.57 0.81
N ILE A 456 9.53 -14.92 -0.20
CA ILE A 456 10.97 -14.72 -0.29
C ILE A 456 11.47 -13.86 0.88
N GLU A 457 10.82 -12.74 1.20
CA GLU A 457 11.22 -11.87 2.32
C GLU A 457 11.15 -12.62 3.66
N SER A 458 10.13 -13.45 3.85
CA SER A 458 9.90 -14.22 5.08
C SER A 458 10.84 -15.42 5.24
N ALA A 459 11.22 -16.05 4.13
CA ALA A 459 12.15 -17.18 4.11
C ALA A 459 13.63 -16.75 4.04
N SER A 460 13.90 -15.51 3.62
CA SER A 460 15.26 -14.98 3.57
C SER A 460 15.85 -14.81 4.96
N SER A 461 17.14 -15.12 5.07
CA SER A 461 17.92 -15.01 6.31
C SER A 461 19.22 -14.24 6.05
N GLY A 462 19.80 -13.65 7.09
CA GLY A 462 21.05 -12.90 7.00
C GLY A 462 20.94 -11.47 7.56
N HIS A 463 22.02 -11.01 8.20
CA HIS A 463 22.09 -9.68 8.82
C HIS A 463 22.48 -8.57 7.83
N HIS A 464 23.36 -8.86 6.85
CA HIS A 464 23.87 -7.88 5.87
C HIS A 464 23.16 -7.99 4.50
N LEU A 465 22.87 -9.20 4.05
CA LEU A 465 22.15 -9.51 2.81
C LEU A 465 21.11 -10.56 3.13
N LYS A 466 19.83 -10.17 3.15
CA LYS A 466 18.73 -11.13 3.26
C LYS A 466 18.66 -11.91 1.96
N ALA A 467 19.03 -13.19 2.00
CA ALA A 467 18.91 -14.08 0.87
C ALA A 467 18.24 -15.39 1.31
N MET A 468 17.42 -15.93 0.41
CA MET A 468 16.81 -17.24 0.59
C MET A 468 17.85 -18.32 0.27
N ARG A 469 18.18 -19.17 1.24
CA ARG A 469 19.14 -20.27 1.07
C ARG A 469 18.55 -21.39 0.21
N SER A 470 19.42 -22.19 -0.40
CA SER A 470 19.03 -23.32 -1.26
C SER A 470 18.85 -24.64 -0.51
N ASP A 471 19.01 -24.66 0.82
CA ASP A 471 18.78 -25.87 1.60
C ASP A 471 17.28 -26.18 1.74
N ALA A 472 16.96 -27.47 1.87
CA ALA A 472 15.58 -27.96 1.91
C ALA A 472 14.72 -27.28 2.99
N ASN A 473 15.27 -26.96 4.16
CA ASN A 473 14.50 -26.29 5.22
C ASN A 473 14.12 -24.86 4.82
N SER A 474 15.05 -24.10 4.24
CA SER A 474 14.76 -22.74 3.74
C SER A 474 13.77 -22.74 2.58
N LEU A 475 13.88 -23.69 1.66
CA LEU A 475 12.96 -23.81 0.53
C LEU A 475 11.56 -24.28 0.97
N MET A 476 11.47 -25.19 1.93
CA MET A 476 10.17 -25.57 2.49
C MET A 476 9.54 -24.43 3.31
N LYS A 477 10.33 -23.63 4.04
CA LYS A 477 9.82 -22.42 4.71
C LYS A 477 9.29 -21.41 3.70
N TRP A 478 9.95 -21.25 2.56
CA TRP A 478 9.45 -20.43 1.45
C TRP A 478 8.12 -20.94 0.92
N ALA A 479 8.02 -22.26 0.65
CA ALA A 479 6.76 -22.86 0.21
C ALA A 479 5.64 -22.69 1.25
N ASP A 480 5.98 -22.70 2.54
CA ASP A 480 5.02 -22.49 3.62
C ASP A 480 4.49 -21.06 3.69
N GLU A 481 5.34 -20.09 3.38
CA GLU A 481 4.94 -18.67 3.35
C GLU A 481 4.26 -18.27 2.04
N LEU A 482 4.39 -19.07 0.98
CA LEU A 482 3.72 -18.83 -0.29
C LEU A 482 2.23 -19.23 -0.19
N VAL A 483 1.36 -18.22 -0.24
CA VAL A 483 -0.10 -18.40 -0.27
C VAL A 483 -0.53 -18.53 -1.73
N VAL A 484 -1.32 -19.55 -2.03
CA VAL A 484 -1.84 -19.81 -3.39
C VAL A 484 -3.35 -20.08 -3.33
N PRO A 485 -4.12 -19.63 -4.34
CA PRO A 485 -5.54 -19.98 -4.46
C PRO A 485 -5.71 -21.36 -5.09
N VAL A 486 -6.78 -22.06 -4.72
CA VAL A 486 -7.15 -23.36 -5.27
C VAL A 486 -8.65 -23.36 -5.62
N PRO A 487 -9.07 -22.64 -6.68
CA PRO A 487 -10.46 -22.66 -7.14
C PRO A 487 -10.79 -23.99 -7.83
N ASP A 488 -12.05 -24.21 -8.21
CA ASP A 488 -12.46 -25.44 -8.92
C ASP A 488 -11.67 -25.67 -10.22
N LEU A 489 -11.40 -26.94 -10.55
CA LEU A 489 -10.57 -27.32 -11.70
C LEU A 489 -11.04 -26.71 -13.02
N GLY A 490 -12.36 -26.59 -13.23
CA GLY A 490 -12.93 -25.93 -14.42
C GLY A 490 -12.54 -24.46 -14.54
N VAL A 491 -12.49 -23.73 -13.42
CA VAL A 491 -12.04 -22.33 -13.36
C VAL A 491 -10.55 -22.25 -13.63
N GLN A 492 -9.76 -23.16 -13.05
CA GLN A 492 -8.32 -23.23 -13.29
C GLN A 492 -7.99 -23.44 -14.77
N LEU A 493 -8.64 -24.41 -15.42
CA LEU A 493 -8.46 -24.70 -16.84
C LEU A 493 -8.82 -23.50 -17.72
N ALA A 494 -9.96 -22.84 -17.44
CA ALA A 494 -10.41 -21.67 -18.19
C ALA A 494 -9.40 -20.50 -18.10
N LEU A 495 -8.93 -20.20 -16.89
CA LEU A 495 -7.97 -19.11 -16.66
C LEU A 495 -6.60 -19.42 -17.26
N ALA A 496 -6.11 -20.66 -17.12
CA ALA A 496 -4.86 -21.08 -17.73
C ALA A 496 -4.92 -21.02 -19.26
N SER A 497 -6.02 -21.47 -19.86
CA SER A 497 -6.22 -21.42 -21.31
C SER A 497 -6.28 -19.97 -21.81
N ALA A 498 -6.92 -19.07 -21.07
CA ALA A 498 -6.97 -17.65 -21.42
C ALA A 498 -5.58 -17.00 -21.35
N ASP A 499 -4.81 -17.28 -20.28
CA ASP A 499 -3.43 -16.77 -20.13
C ASP A 499 -2.50 -17.30 -21.22
N GLU A 500 -2.64 -18.58 -21.61
CA GLU A 500 -1.85 -19.16 -22.70
C GLU A 500 -2.16 -18.49 -24.05
N GLN A 501 -3.44 -18.23 -24.35
CA GLN A 501 -3.82 -17.49 -25.56
C GLN A 501 -3.24 -16.07 -25.59
N LEU A 502 -3.34 -15.34 -24.47
CA LEU A 502 -2.75 -14.00 -24.35
C LEU A 502 -1.23 -14.04 -24.51
N SER A 503 -0.58 -15.03 -23.92
CA SER A 503 0.86 -15.26 -24.06
C SER A 503 1.27 -15.55 -25.50
N SER A 504 0.46 -16.31 -26.26
CA SER A 504 0.73 -16.54 -27.69
C SER A 504 0.64 -15.24 -28.50
N PHE A 505 -0.32 -14.37 -28.21
CA PHE A 505 -0.43 -13.07 -28.88
C PHE A 505 0.78 -12.18 -28.56
N GLN A 506 1.25 -12.18 -27.30
CA GLN A 506 2.46 -11.46 -26.94
C GLN A 506 3.72 -11.99 -27.64
N ALA A 507 3.85 -13.31 -27.79
CA ALA A 507 4.96 -13.93 -28.50
C ALA A 507 4.93 -13.54 -30.00
N ASP A 508 3.77 -13.60 -30.64
CA ASP A 508 3.58 -13.17 -32.02
C ASP A 508 3.96 -11.69 -32.21
N LEU A 509 3.53 -10.83 -31.29
CA LEU A 509 3.91 -9.41 -31.29
C LEU A 509 5.41 -9.20 -31.12
N ARG A 510 6.08 -9.97 -30.26
CA ARG A 510 7.55 -9.90 -30.10
C ARG A 510 8.27 -10.35 -31.37
N THR A 511 7.83 -11.44 -31.99
CA THR A 511 8.39 -11.94 -33.26
C THR A 511 8.24 -10.90 -34.38
N ARG A 512 7.05 -10.31 -34.52
CA ARG A 512 6.80 -9.22 -35.49
C ARG A 512 7.64 -7.99 -35.21
N ARG A 513 7.86 -7.65 -33.94
CA ARG A 513 8.76 -6.55 -33.56
C ARG A 513 10.21 -6.82 -33.91
N ALA A 514 10.67 -8.05 -33.74
CA ALA A 514 12.01 -8.47 -34.16
C ALA A 514 12.16 -8.43 -35.69
N SER A 515 11.12 -8.82 -36.44
CA SER A 515 11.16 -8.84 -37.91
C SER A 515 11.29 -7.45 -38.54
N ILE A 516 10.81 -6.40 -37.86
CA ILE A 516 11.01 -5.00 -38.28
C ILE A 516 12.50 -4.68 -38.41
N TRP A 517 13.33 -5.18 -37.50
CA TRP A 517 14.77 -4.87 -37.49
C TRP A 517 15.57 -5.75 -38.46
N SER A 518 15.06 -6.93 -38.82
CA SER A 518 15.67 -7.77 -39.86
C SER A 518 15.31 -7.32 -41.27
N SER A 519 14.16 -6.68 -41.46
CA SER A 519 13.66 -6.18 -42.76
C SER A 519 12.95 -4.82 -42.60
N PRO A 520 13.69 -3.71 -42.37
CA PRO A 520 13.14 -2.39 -42.08
C PRO A 520 12.14 -1.88 -43.13
N GLU A 521 12.31 -2.27 -44.39
CA GLU A 521 11.41 -1.97 -45.50
C GLU A 521 9.99 -2.54 -45.32
N SER A 522 9.84 -3.62 -44.55
CA SER A 522 8.55 -4.27 -44.26
C SER A 522 7.84 -3.69 -43.03
N ALA A 523 8.45 -2.73 -42.33
CA ALA A 523 7.96 -2.22 -41.05
C ALA A 523 6.52 -1.68 -41.14
N GLY A 524 6.20 -0.94 -42.20
CA GLY A 524 4.86 -0.39 -42.42
C GLY A 524 3.79 -1.48 -42.61
N GLU A 525 4.12 -2.57 -43.33
CA GLU A 525 3.21 -3.70 -43.54
C GLU A 525 3.01 -4.52 -42.26
N VAL A 526 4.09 -4.75 -41.50
CA VAL A 526 4.05 -5.46 -40.22
C VAL A 526 3.18 -4.72 -39.20
N VAL A 527 3.33 -3.41 -39.10
CA VAL A 527 2.49 -2.56 -38.23
C VAL A 527 1.03 -2.59 -38.70
N SER A 528 0.76 -2.45 -40.00
CA SER A 528 -0.61 -2.47 -40.56
C SER A 528 -1.36 -3.78 -40.27
N LYS A 529 -0.67 -4.93 -40.35
CA LYS A 529 -1.25 -6.26 -40.04
C LYS A 529 -1.61 -6.44 -38.57
N VAL A 530 -0.94 -5.73 -37.66
CA VAL A 530 -1.23 -5.76 -36.21
C VAL A 530 -2.25 -4.69 -35.83
N ALA A 531 -2.23 -3.54 -36.51
CA ALA A 531 -3.11 -2.40 -36.25
C ALA A 531 -4.60 -2.77 -36.30
N GLY A 532 -5.01 -3.69 -37.17
CA GLY A 532 -6.41 -4.14 -37.26
C GLY A 532 -6.91 -4.96 -36.05
N ALA A 533 -6.02 -5.59 -35.28
CA ALA A 533 -6.38 -6.36 -34.07
C ALA A 533 -6.39 -5.49 -32.79
N PHE A 534 -5.72 -4.35 -32.84
CA PHE A 534 -5.65 -3.34 -31.78
C PHE A 534 -6.18 -2.01 -32.30
N ASP A 535 -7.28 -2.06 -33.06
CA ASP A 535 -7.84 -0.88 -33.74
C ASP A 535 -8.24 0.17 -32.69
N ASP A 536 -7.31 1.09 -32.45
CA ASP A 536 -7.43 2.21 -31.52
C ASP A 536 -7.94 3.47 -32.22
N SER A 537 -8.46 3.30 -33.45
CA SER A 537 -9.14 4.37 -34.16
C SER A 537 -10.35 4.84 -33.38
N LEU A 538 -10.65 6.13 -33.51
CA LEU A 538 -11.83 6.72 -32.91
C LEU A 538 -13.09 5.96 -33.35
N THR A 539 -13.15 5.48 -34.60
CA THR A 539 -14.23 4.65 -35.15
C THR A 539 -14.47 3.35 -34.37
N SER A 540 -13.41 2.63 -34.00
CA SER A 540 -13.52 1.41 -33.18
C SER A 540 -14.01 1.72 -31.76
N TRP A 541 -13.55 2.84 -31.19
CA TRP A 541 -14.05 3.29 -29.89
C TRP A 541 -15.52 3.71 -29.93
N LEU A 542 -16.03 4.26 -31.04
CA LEU A 542 -17.45 4.61 -31.16
C LEU A 542 -18.36 3.39 -30.95
N GLU A 543 -17.93 2.20 -31.40
CA GLU A 543 -18.70 0.95 -31.23
C GLU A 543 -18.80 0.48 -29.77
N GLN A 544 -17.97 1.04 -28.88
CA GLN A 544 -17.97 0.75 -27.44
C GLN A 544 -18.76 1.77 -26.62
N LEU A 545 -19.19 2.87 -27.23
CA LEU A 545 -19.88 3.96 -26.55
C LEU A 545 -21.41 3.78 -26.58
N PRO A 546 -22.13 4.36 -25.60
CA PRO A 546 -23.59 4.44 -25.65
C PRO A 546 -24.04 5.13 -26.94
N TYR A 547 -25.05 4.56 -27.61
CA TYR A 547 -25.56 5.03 -28.89
C TYR A 547 -25.80 6.55 -28.94
N PRO A 548 -26.38 7.21 -27.90
CA PRO A 548 -26.50 8.67 -27.83
C PRO A 548 -25.21 9.46 -28.13
N ILE A 549 -24.09 9.00 -27.61
CA ILE A 549 -22.78 9.65 -27.77
C ILE A 549 -22.12 9.20 -29.08
N ALA A 550 -22.11 7.89 -29.33
CA ALA A 550 -21.46 7.29 -30.48
C ALA A 550 -21.98 7.86 -31.80
N SER A 551 -23.31 8.00 -31.90
CA SER A 551 -23.98 8.56 -33.07
C SER A 551 -23.67 10.05 -33.30
N ALA A 552 -23.59 10.87 -32.25
CA ALA A 552 -23.23 12.29 -32.37
C ALA A 552 -21.78 12.47 -32.82
N LEU A 553 -20.86 11.66 -32.29
CA LEU A 553 -19.47 11.62 -32.75
C LEU A 553 -19.35 11.11 -34.20
N TRP A 554 -20.13 10.11 -34.58
CA TRP A 554 -20.16 9.61 -35.95
C TRP A 554 -20.61 10.69 -36.95
N THR A 555 -21.61 11.50 -36.59
CA THR A 555 -22.03 12.65 -37.40
C THR A 555 -20.90 13.67 -37.56
N ALA A 556 -20.11 13.91 -36.51
CA ALA A 556 -18.93 14.78 -36.59
C ALA A 556 -17.84 14.20 -37.51
N GLU A 557 -17.52 12.91 -37.38
CA GLU A 557 -16.52 12.22 -38.21
C GLU A 557 -16.93 12.13 -39.69
N SER A 558 -18.23 12.01 -39.97
CA SER A 558 -18.76 11.85 -41.32
C SER A 558 -18.97 13.17 -42.07
N ALA A 559 -18.74 14.31 -41.41
CA ALA A 559 -18.91 15.64 -41.99
C ALA A 559 -17.90 15.92 -43.12
N GLN A 560 -18.38 16.45 -44.25
CA GLN A 560 -17.56 16.64 -45.45
C GLN A 560 -16.72 17.92 -45.43
N SER A 561 -17.21 18.98 -44.77
CA SER A 561 -16.48 20.24 -44.65
C SER A 561 -15.87 20.43 -43.26
N VAL A 562 -14.73 21.13 -43.19
CA VAL A 562 -14.03 21.41 -41.92
C VAL A 562 -14.92 22.18 -40.94
N GLY A 563 -15.75 23.12 -41.42
CA GLY A 563 -16.68 23.88 -40.59
C GLY A 563 -17.86 23.05 -40.07
N GLU A 564 -18.38 22.10 -40.85
CA GLU A 564 -19.37 21.14 -40.35
C GLU A 564 -18.76 20.19 -39.33
N ARG A 565 -17.52 19.72 -39.56
CA ARG A 565 -16.81 18.84 -38.63
C ARG A 565 -16.55 19.52 -37.28
N GLN A 566 -16.12 20.79 -37.28
CA GLN A 566 -15.94 21.60 -36.08
C GLN A 566 -17.25 21.72 -35.28
N ARG A 567 -18.36 22.11 -35.94
CA ARG A 567 -19.68 22.18 -35.29
C ARG A 567 -20.14 20.81 -34.79
N GLY A 568 -19.92 19.77 -35.57
CA GLY A 568 -20.22 18.38 -35.23
C GLY A 568 -19.55 17.95 -33.93
N TYR A 569 -18.25 18.20 -33.76
CA TYR A 569 -17.57 17.86 -32.50
C TYR A 569 -18.06 18.68 -31.32
N LEU A 570 -18.35 19.98 -31.49
CA LEU A 570 -18.92 20.79 -30.41
C LEU A 570 -20.26 20.23 -29.94
N HIS A 571 -21.12 19.81 -30.88
CA HIS A 571 -22.38 19.12 -30.59
C HIS A 571 -22.16 17.74 -29.94
N ALA A 572 -21.20 16.96 -30.41
CA ALA A 572 -20.87 15.66 -29.83
C ALA A 572 -20.37 15.81 -28.38
N TRP A 573 -19.59 16.84 -28.08
CA TRP A 573 -19.21 17.16 -26.70
C TRP A 573 -20.40 17.56 -25.83
N GLU A 574 -21.35 18.31 -26.38
CA GLU A 574 -22.59 18.66 -25.67
C GLU A 574 -23.42 17.39 -25.37
N ALA A 575 -23.48 16.44 -26.32
CA ALA A 575 -24.08 15.13 -26.12
C ALA A 575 -23.38 14.32 -25.01
N ILE A 576 -22.03 14.27 -25.02
CA ILE A 576 -21.22 13.59 -23.98
C ILE A 576 -21.53 14.15 -22.59
N VAL A 577 -21.45 15.47 -22.42
CA VAL A 577 -21.63 16.09 -21.11
C VAL A 577 -23.08 15.97 -20.63
N THR A 578 -24.06 16.11 -21.52
CA THR A 578 -25.48 15.94 -21.19
C THR A 578 -25.78 14.50 -20.78
N PHE A 579 -25.28 13.52 -21.53
CA PHE A 579 -25.44 12.10 -21.19
C PHE A 579 -24.78 11.79 -19.84
N HIS A 580 -23.52 12.22 -19.65
CA HIS A 580 -22.80 12.01 -18.38
C HIS A 580 -23.52 12.65 -17.19
N ALA A 581 -24.01 13.88 -17.34
CA ALA A 581 -24.82 14.56 -16.33
C ALA A 581 -26.09 13.78 -16.00
N THR A 582 -26.79 13.27 -17.02
CA THR A 582 -28.01 12.47 -16.88
C THR A 582 -27.73 11.20 -16.08
N VAL A 583 -26.64 10.50 -16.36
CA VAL A 583 -26.22 9.29 -15.63
C VAL A 583 -25.96 9.61 -14.16
N LEU A 584 -25.15 10.62 -13.87
CA LEU A 584 -24.79 10.97 -12.49
C LEU A 584 -26.00 11.44 -11.68
N LEU A 585 -26.89 12.24 -12.29
CA LEU A 585 -28.10 12.73 -11.64
C LEU A 585 -29.07 11.58 -11.37
N SER A 586 -29.23 10.66 -12.32
CA SER A 586 -30.07 9.46 -12.15
C SER A 586 -29.56 8.57 -11.02
N ALA A 587 -28.24 8.35 -10.94
CA ALA A 587 -27.64 7.57 -9.86
C ALA A 587 -27.86 8.25 -8.50
N THR A 588 -27.67 9.56 -8.43
CA THR A 588 -27.87 10.34 -7.19
C THR A 588 -29.31 10.31 -6.70
N ARG A 589 -30.28 10.34 -7.61
CA ARG A 589 -31.71 10.24 -7.29
C ARG A 589 -32.17 8.85 -6.91
N SER A 590 -31.44 7.82 -7.36
CA SER A 590 -31.67 6.43 -6.95
C SER A 590 -31.26 6.20 -5.48
N ASP A 591 -30.54 7.14 -4.86
CA ASP A 591 -30.21 7.16 -3.42
C ASP A 591 -31.17 8.11 -2.65
N PRO A 592 -32.08 7.59 -1.79
CA PRO A 592 -33.05 8.40 -1.06
C PRO A 592 -32.44 9.40 -0.05
N GLY A 593 -31.17 9.24 0.34
CA GLY A 593 -30.57 10.00 1.44
C GLY A 593 -29.81 11.29 1.06
N SER A 594 -29.36 11.46 -0.19
CA SER A 594 -28.42 12.53 -0.57
C SER A 594 -28.85 13.42 -1.75
N SER A 595 -29.95 13.07 -2.43
CA SER A 595 -30.39 13.73 -3.66
C SER A 595 -30.81 15.18 -3.44
N SER A 596 -31.62 15.47 -2.40
CA SER A 596 -32.10 16.82 -2.10
C SER A 596 -30.95 17.79 -1.78
N GLU A 597 -29.97 17.39 -0.96
CA GLU A 597 -28.81 18.22 -0.65
C GLU A 597 -27.95 18.51 -1.90
N THR A 598 -27.76 17.50 -2.74
CA THR A 598 -26.97 17.64 -3.98
C THR A 598 -27.69 18.55 -4.99
N GLU A 599 -29.00 18.37 -5.17
CA GLU A 599 -29.82 19.21 -6.06
C GLU A 599 -29.92 20.66 -5.57
N ALA A 600 -30.01 20.88 -4.26
CA ALA A 600 -29.93 22.22 -3.67
C ALA A 600 -28.58 22.90 -3.96
N ALA A 601 -27.48 22.18 -3.84
CA ALA A 601 -26.14 22.69 -4.16
C ALA A 601 -25.99 23.00 -5.66
N ILE A 602 -26.55 22.16 -6.54
CA ILE A 602 -26.60 22.43 -7.99
C ILE A 602 -27.39 23.72 -8.24
N ARG A 603 -28.61 23.83 -7.70
CA ARG A 603 -29.50 24.99 -7.86
C ARG A 603 -28.81 26.28 -7.42
N GLN A 604 -28.11 26.25 -6.28
CA GLN A 604 -27.35 27.39 -5.79
C GLN A 604 -26.26 27.82 -6.78
N THR A 605 -25.41 26.90 -7.25
CA THR A 605 -24.32 27.24 -8.17
C THR A 605 -24.84 27.69 -9.54
N LEU A 606 -25.95 27.12 -10.04
CA LEU A 606 -26.58 27.59 -11.27
C LEU A 606 -27.02 29.06 -11.14
N ARG A 607 -27.65 29.43 -10.01
CA ARG A 607 -28.05 30.82 -9.72
C ARG A 607 -26.85 31.76 -9.67
N GLU A 608 -25.79 31.39 -8.96
CA GLU A 608 -24.55 32.18 -8.86
C GLU A 608 -23.92 32.44 -10.24
N GLN A 609 -23.99 31.47 -11.15
CA GLN A 609 -23.45 31.55 -12.50
C GLN A 609 -24.45 32.11 -13.54
N HIS A 610 -25.64 32.55 -13.11
CA HIS A 610 -26.71 33.03 -14.01
C HIS A 610 -27.12 32.00 -15.08
N LEU A 611 -27.07 30.72 -14.71
CA LEU A 611 -27.49 29.56 -15.49
C LEU A 611 -28.80 28.98 -14.93
N GLY A 612 -29.49 28.15 -15.72
CA GLY A 612 -30.72 27.50 -15.28
C GLY A 612 -31.07 26.29 -16.13
N ILE A 613 -31.74 25.31 -15.50
CA ILE A 613 -32.14 24.08 -16.19
C ILE A 613 -33.26 24.34 -17.21
N GLU A 614 -34.09 25.37 -17.03
CA GLU A 614 -35.14 25.75 -18.00
C GLU A 614 -34.59 26.09 -19.39
N ARG A 615 -33.31 26.50 -19.45
CA ARG A 615 -32.59 26.69 -20.71
C ARG A 615 -31.18 26.13 -20.54
N ALA A 616 -31.09 24.81 -20.58
CA ALA A 616 -29.85 24.10 -20.36
C ALA A 616 -28.81 24.47 -21.43
N SER A 617 -27.69 24.99 -20.96
CA SER A 617 -26.48 25.20 -21.75
C SER A 617 -25.43 24.14 -21.41
N PHE A 618 -24.40 24.02 -22.23
CA PHE A 618 -23.20 23.23 -21.90
C PHE A 618 -22.71 23.49 -20.46
N GLY A 619 -22.62 24.76 -20.05
CA GLY A 619 -22.22 25.14 -18.68
C GLY A 619 -23.20 24.65 -17.61
N THR A 620 -24.50 24.58 -17.91
CA THR A 620 -25.52 24.04 -16.99
C THR A 620 -25.24 22.58 -16.68
N TRP A 621 -24.95 21.78 -17.71
CA TRP A 621 -24.61 20.37 -17.55
C TRP A 621 -23.27 20.16 -16.84
N VAL A 622 -22.26 21.01 -17.10
CA VAL A 622 -20.98 20.95 -16.39
C VAL A 622 -21.14 21.19 -14.88
N VAL A 623 -21.99 22.14 -14.47
CA VAL A 623 -22.29 22.38 -13.04
C VAL A 623 -22.94 21.15 -12.40
N ILE A 624 -23.90 20.52 -13.10
CA ILE A 624 -24.54 19.28 -12.62
C ILE A 624 -23.48 18.19 -12.44
N VAL A 625 -22.62 17.96 -13.44
CA VAL A 625 -21.54 16.96 -13.34
C VAL A 625 -20.61 17.27 -12.16
N GLU A 626 -20.20 18.53 -11.99
CA GLU A 626 -19.27 18.93 -10.94
C GLU A 626 -19.83 18.64 -9.53
N LYS A 627 -21.05 19.11 -9.24
CA LYS A 627 -21.63 18.97 -7.89
C LYS A 627 -21.98 17.52 -7.56
N THR A 628 -22.54 16.82 -8.53
CA THR A 628 -22.90 15.41 -8.37
C THR A 628 -21.65 14.56 -8.17
N SER A 629 -20.60 14.77 -8.99
CA SER A 629 -19.32 14.08 -8.83
C SER A 629 -18.67 14.36 -7.49
N LYS A 630 -18.76 15.61 -6.98
CA LYS A 630 -18.22 15.96 -5.66
C LYS A 630 -18.92 15.18 -4.55
N ASN A 631 -20.26 15.16 -4.52
CA ASN A 631 -21.02 14.44 -3.49
C ASN A 631 -20.72 12.94 -3.52
N LEU A 632 -20.78 12.32 -4.70
CA LEU A 632 -20.52 10.88 -4.86
C LEU A 632 -19.08 10.50 -4.46
N ARG A 633 -18.08 11.31 -4.82
CA ARG A 633 -16.70 11.09 -4.35
C ARG A 633 -16.58 11.22 -2.83
N ASP A 634 -17.27 12.18 -2.23
CA ASP A 634 -17.24 12.38 -0.78
C ASP A 634 -17.84 11.17 -0.07
N ALA A 635 -18.93 10.60 -0.58
CA ALA A 635 -19.52 9.36 -0.08
C ALA A 635 -18.56 8.15 -0.23
N LEU A 636 -17.84 8.03 -1.34
CA LEU A 636 -16.87 6.95 -1.57
C LEU A 636 -15.60 7.08 -0.70
N ALA A 637 -15.18 8.30 -0.36
CA ALA A 637 -13.94 8.56 0.37
C ALA A 637 -14.12 8.62 1.89
N ARG A 638 -15.24 9.21 2.36
CA ARG A 638 -15.51 9.45 3.79
C ARG A 638 -16.54 8.51 4.39
N GLY A 639 -17.29 7.79 3.55
CA GLY A 639 -18.33 6.88 3.98
C GLY A 639 -17.82 5.53 4.47
N GLY A 640 -18.64 4.84 5.26
CA GLY A 640 -18.41 3.46 5.69
C GLY A 640 -18.66 2.44 4.57
N ALA A 641 -18.53 1.14 4.89
CA ALA A 641 -18.81 0.07 3.93
C ALA A 641 -20.24 0.16 3.35
N ASP A 642 -21.20 0.62 4.15
CA ASP A 642 -22.59 0.80 3.75
C ASP A 642 -22.78 1.94 2.74
N ASP A 643 -22.02 3.04 2.87
CA ASP A 643 -22.05 4.16 1.93
C ASP A 643 -21.48 3.74 0.56
N VAL A 644 -20.38 2.99 0.57
CA VAL A 644 -19.79 2.44 -0.66
C VAL A 644 -20.75 1.44 -1.31
N ALA A 645 -21.37 0.56 -0.55
CA ALA A 645 -22.35 -0.39 -1.07
C ALA A 645 -23.57 0.33 -1.67
N ARG A 646 -24.05 1.39 -1.02
CA ARG A 646 -25.16 2.22 -1.52
C ARG A 646 -24.83 2.92 -2.83
N VAL A 647 -23.67 3.58 -2.92
CA VAL A 647 -23.22 4.23 -4.16
C VAL A 647 -23.06 3.20 -5.27
N ARG A 648 -22.49 2.03 -4.99
CA ARG A 648 -22.37 0.95 -6.00
C ARG A 648 -23.73 0.50 -6.52
N ARG A 649 -24.70 0.30 -5.62
CA ARG A 649 -26.07 -0.07 -5.99
C ARG A 649 -26.72 0.97 -6.90
N ALA A 650 -26.49 2.26 -6.63
CA ALA A 650 -26.98 3.36 -7.45
C ALA A 650 -26.40 3.39 -8.89
N PHE A 651 -25.27 2.72 -9.12
CA PHE A 651 -24.64 2.55 -10.45
C PHE A 651 -24.77 1.10 -10.97
N ALA A 652 -25.90 0.43 -10.76
CA ALA A 652 -26.12 -0.95 -11.22
C ALA A 652 -25.02 -1.95 -10.74
N ASP A 653 -24.61 -1.79 -9.48
CA ASP A 653 -23.57 -2.57 -8.81
C ASP A 653 -22.18 -2.49 -9.45
N LEU A 654 -21.90 -1.41 -10.19
CA LEU A 654 -20.61 -1.14 -10.81
C LEU A 654 -19.46 -1.18 -9.78
N GLY A 655 -18.28 -1.59 -10.23
CA GLY A 655 -17.09 -1.63 -9.39
C GLY A 655 -16.67 -0.25 -8.91
N ARG A 656 -16.14 -0.15 -7.69
CA ARG A 656 -15.70 1.12 -7.09
C ARG A 656 -14.75 1.91 -8.00
N ALA A 657 -13.74 1.26 -8.56
CA ALA A 657 -12.75 1.91 -9.43
C ALA A 657 -13.37 2.52 -10.69
N ALA A 658 -14.38 1.86 -11.28
CA ALA A 658 -15.09 2.37 -12.45
C ALA A 658 -15.96 3.59 -12.10
N ILE A 659 -16.60 3.59 -10.93
CA ILE A 659 -17.35 4.77 -10.43
C ILE A 659 -16.38 5.93 -10.17
N GLU A 660 -15.25 5.69 -9.51
CA GLU A 660 -14.23 6.71 -9.23
C GLU A 660 -13.70 7.40 -10.51
N ARG A 661 -13.61 6.67 -11.63
CA ARG A 661 -13.29 7.26 -12.95
C ARG A 661 -14.39 8.19 -13.46
N LEU A 662 -15.66 7.77 -13.41
CA LEU A 662 -16.82 8.59 -13.83
C LEU A 662 -16.94 9.90 -13.06
N VAL A 663 -16.63 9.87 -11.75
CA VAL A 663 -16.75 11.03 -10.86
C VAL A 663 -15.40 11.72 -10.60
N SER A 664 -14.35 11.42 -11.37
CA SER A 664 -12.99 11.92 -11.14
C SER A 664 -12.90 13.46 -11.28
N LYS A 665 -11.91 14.07 -10.60
CA LYS A 665 -11.68 15.52 -10.72
C LYS A 665 -11.20 15.88 -12.12
N ASP A 666 -10.49 14.98 -12.78
CA ASP A 666 -9.90 15.20 -14.10
C ASP A 666 -10.96 15.21 -15.20
N VAL A 667 -11.99 14.35 -15.13
CA VAL A 667 -13.14 14.41 -16.05
C VAL A 667 -13.88 15.75 -15.90
N VAL A 668 -14.13 16.18 -14.66
CA VAL A 668 -14.76 17.49 -14.38
C VAL A 668 -13.92 18.64 -14.91
N LYS A 669 -12.58 18.57 -14.74
CA LYS A 669 -11.65 19.57 -15.27
C LYS A 669 -11.69 19.62 -16.79
N LYS A 670 -11.69 18.46 -17.46
CA LYS A 670 -11.78 18.36 -18.92
C LYS A 670 -13.06 19.00 -19.44
N PHE A 671 -14.21 18.72 -18.84
CA PHE A 671 -15.46 19.36 -19.25
C PHE A 671 -15.47 20.89 -19.05
N ASN A 672 -14.85 21.40 -17.98
CA ASN A 672 -14.68 22.84 -17.77
C ASN A 672 -13.76 23.49 -18.83
N GLU A 673 -12.65 22.85 -19.18
CA GLU A 673 -11.75 23.30 -20.25
C GLU A 673 -12.49 23.42 -21.59
N LEU A 674 -13.32 22.42 -21.92
CA LEU A 674 -14.14 22.36 -23.13
C LEU A 674 -15.23 23.43 -23.15
N ASN A 675 -15.89 23.68 -22.02
CA ASN A 675 -16.84 24.79 -21.89
C ASN A 675 -16.15 26.14 -22.19
N GLY A 676 -14.93 26.33 -21.70
CA GLY A 676 -14.11 27.49 -21.99
C GLY A 676 -13.73 27.60 -23.47
N LYS A 677 -13.31 26.49 -24.12
CA LYS A 677 -13.02 26.44 -25.56
C LYS A 677 -14.25 26.82 -26.39
N ARG A 678 -15.40 26.20 -26.10
CA ARG A 678 -16.68 26.48 -26.77
C ARG A 678 -17.02 27.97 -26.68
N ASN A 679 -17.06 28.54 -25.46
CA ASN A 679 -17.46 29.93 -25.27
C ASN A 679 -16.55 30.92 -26.00
N ARG A 680 -15.24 30.66 -26.06
CA ARG A 680 -14.30 31.48 -26.83
C ARG A 680 -14.55 31.39 -28.33
N TRP A 681 -14.74 30.19 -28.86
CA TRP A 681 -14.87 29.96 -30.30
C TRP A 681 -16.27 30.31 -30.84
N SER A 682 -17.32 30.26 -30.00
CA SER A 682 -18.68 30.64 -30.38
C SER A 682 -19.05 32.09 -30.04
N GLY A 683 -18.35 32.73 -29.11
CA GLY A 683 -18.73 34.04 -28.54
C GLY A 683 -18.12 35.27 -29.21
N HIS A 684 -16.98 35.15 -29.90
CA HIS A 684 -16.30 36.29 -30.52
C HIS A 684 -15.58 35.89 -31.81
N THR A 685 -16.21 35.98 -32.97
CA THR A 685 -15.46 35.87 -34.23
C THR A 685 -16.15 36.59 -35.39
N GLY A 686 -15.35 37.35 -36.15
CA GLY A 686 -15.62 37.57 -37.58
C GLY A 686 -15.41 36.25 -38.36
N TYR A 687 -15.02 36.33 -39.63
CA TYR A 687 -14.75 35.12 -40.41
C TYR A 687 -13.51 34.37 -39.89
N THR A 688 -13.69 33.15 -39.37
CA THR A 688 -12.60 32.22 -39.01
C THR A 688 -12.06 31.52 -40.27
N SER A 689 -10.74 31.42 -40.41
CA SER A 689 -10.13 30.75 -41.56
C SER A 689 -10.31 29.22 -41.49
N GLN A 690 -10.24 28.52 -42.64
CA GLN A 690 -10.33 27.05 -42.65
C GLN A 690 -9.16 26.39 -41.90
N GLU A 691 -7.97 27.00 -41.90
CA GLU A 691 -6.80 26.50 -41.18
C GLU A 691 -6.99 26.58 -39.66
N GLU A 692 -7.57 27.69 -39.18
CA GLU A 692 -7.91 27.84 -37.77
C GLU A 692 -9.02 26.87 -37.34
N MET A 693 -10.06 26.66 -38.17
CA MET A 693 -11.09 25.65 -37.90
C MET A 693 -10.51 24.24 -37.82
N ARG A 694 -9.53 23.90 -38.68
CA ARG A 694 -8.86 22.61 -38.65
C ARG A 694 -8.08 22.41 -37.35
N THR A 695 -7.37 23.45 -36.90
CA THR A 695 -6.66 23.44 -35.61
C THR A 695 -7.62 23.25 -34.42
N GLN A 696 -8.79 23.87 -34.48
CA GLN A 696 -9.82 23.69 -33.45
C GLN A 696 -10.40 22.27 -33.45
N VAL A 697 -10.64 21.69 -34.64
CA VAL A 697 -11.04 20.28 -34.77
C VAL A 697 -10.00 19.35 -34.17
N ASP A 698 -8.71 19.51 -34.54
CA ASP A 698 -7.63 18.68 -34.02
C ASP A 698 -7.53 18.78 -32.48
N SER A 699 -7.76 19.97 -31.93
CA SER A 699 -7.82 20.17 -30.47
C SER A 699 -8.99 19.41 -29.83
N LEU A 700 -10.19 19.44 -30.42
CA LEU A 700 -11.37 18.72 -29.92
C LEU A 700 -11.20 17.19 -29.99
N VAL A 701 -10.55 16.68 -31.04
CA VAL A 701 -10.21 15.26 -31.17
C VAL A 701 -9.17 14.85 -30.14
N SER A 702 -8.16 15.70 -29.88
CA SER A 702 -7.17 15.46 -28.82
C SER A 702 -7.83 15.37 -27.44
N ASP A 703 -8.72 16.31 -27.11
CA ASP A 703 -9.48 16.28 -25.86
C ASP A 703 -10.30 14.99 -25.71
N LEU A 704 -10.79 14.44 -26.82
CA LEU A 704 -11.62 13.25 -26.83
C LEU A 704 -10.80 11.99 -26.53
N ARG A 705 -9.56 11.94 -27.03
CA ARG A 705 -8.59 10.90 -26.67
C ARG A 705 -8.23 10.96 -25.19
N GLU A 706 -7.97 12.16 -24.67
CA GLU A 706 -7.72 12.35 -23.23
C GLU A 706 -8.93 11.92 -22.38
N LEU A 707 -10.16 12.25 -22.80
CA LEU A 707 -11.36 11.78 -22.09
C LEU A 707 -11.47 10.26 -22.10
N ARG A 708 -11.15 9.61 -23.23
CA ARG A 708 -11.12 8.14 -23.33
C ARG A 708 -10.15 7.52 -22.32
N GLU A 709 -8.96 8.09 -22.16
CA GLU A 709 -7.98 7.62 -21.16
C GLU A 709 -8.51 7.79 -19.73
N LEU A 710 -9.16 8.92 -19.43
CA LEU A 710 -9.73 9.19 -18.10
C LEU A 710 -10.90 8.25 -17.75
N LEU A 711 -11.77 7.97 -18.71
CA LEU A 711 -12.94 7.11 -18.50
C LEU A 711 -12.59 5.62 -18.60
N GLY A 712 -11.57 5.25 -19.37
CA GLY A 712 -11.19 3.87 -19.62
C GLY A 712 -12.32 3.07 -20.27
N ASP A 713 -12.58 1.88 -19.73
CA ASP A 713 -13.55 0.89 -20.24
C ASP A 713 -14.92 0.94 -19.55
N VAL A 714 -15.23 2.02 -18.82
CA VAL A 714 -16.45 2.10 -17.99
C VAL A 714 -17.73 1.83 -18.78
N TRP A 715 -17.86 2.38 -19.98
CA TRP A 715 -19.06 2.20 -20.81
C TRP A 715 -19.22 0.77 -21.37
N CYS A 716 -18.15 -0.02 -21.41
CA CYS A 716 -18.21 -1.45 -21.72
C CYS A 716 -18.74 -2.27 -20.53
N GLN A 717 -18.53 -1.78 -19.30
CA GLN A 717 -18.99 -2.44 -18.07
C GLN A 717 -20.43 -2.07 -17.71
N LEU A 718 -20.88 -0.88 -18.12
CA LEU A 718 -22.18 -0.31 -17.81
C LEU A 718 -22.97 -0.08 -19.11
N LEU A 719 -23.73 -1.10 -19.53
CA LEU A 719 -24.34 -1.16 -20.86
C LEU A 719 -25.64 -0.36 -20.90
N LEU A 720 -25.79 0.51 -21.90
CA LEU A 720 -27.06 1.17 -22.19
C LEU A 720 -28.00 0.19 -22.88
N VAL A 721 -29.20 0.02 -22.33
CA VAL A 721 -30.20 -0.92 -22.84
C VAL A 721 -31.59 -0.31 -22.91
N ARG A 722 -32.40 -0.88 -23.81
CA ARG A 722 -33.85 -0.71 -23.88
C ARG A 722 -34.54 -2.01 -23.50
N PRO A 723 -35.20 -2.09 -22.33
CA PRO A 723 -35.86 -3.29 -21.88
C PRO A 723 -37.05 -3.68 -22.77
N GLY A 724 -37.28 -4.98 -22.87
CA GLY A 724 -38.49 -5.60 -23.40
C GLY A 724 -38.97 -6.70 -22.46
N SER A 725 -39.47 -7.81 -23.02
CA SER A 725 -40.16 -8.84 -22.23
C SER A 725 -39.35 -9.43 -21.05
N ALA A 726 -39.99 -9.58 -19.90
CA ALA A 726 -39.41 -10.19 -18.70
C ALA A 726 -39.97 -11.60 -18.42
N ARG A 727 -39.14 -12.47 -17.85
CA ARG A 727 -39.51 -13.80 -17.37
C ARG A 727 -38.89 -14.07 -16.00
N ARG A 728 -39.64 -14.72 -15.11
CA ARG A 728 -39.16 -15.11 -13.79
C ARG A 728 -38.52 -16.50 -13.86
N ARG A 729 -37.30 -16.65 -13.35
CA ARG A 729 -36.62 -17.93 -13.14
C ARG A 729 -36.50 -18.21 -11.63
N SER A 730 -36.11 -19.43 -11.26
CA SER A 730 -35.95 -19.82 -9.84
C SER A 730 -34.84 -19.05 -9.12
N ASP A 731 -33.90 -18.48 -9.88
CA ASP A 731 -32.69 -17.77 -9.44
C ASP A 731 -32.77 -16.24 -9.62
N GLY A 732 -33.86 -15.69 -10.19
CA GLY A 732 -34.02 -14.25 -10.37
C GLY A 732 -35.00 -13.84 -11.48
N LEU A 733 -34.99 -12.55 -11.83
CA LEU A 733 -35.71 -12.01 -12.98
C LEU A 733 -34.77 -11.94 -14.18
N VAL A 734 -35.18 -12.45 -15.33
CA VAL A 734 -34.44 -12.33 -16.60
C VAL A 734 -35.25 -11.48 -17.56
N GLN A 735 -34.65 -10.44 -18.11
CA GLN A 735 -35.32 -9.53 -19.05
C GLN A 735 -34.53 -9.44 -20.35
N THR A 736 -35.23 -9.59 -21.48
CA THR A 736 -34.65 -9.34 -22.80
C THR A 736 -34.55 -7.83 -23.01
N ALA A 737 -33.40 -7.33 -23.45
CA ALA A 737 -33.21 -5.91 -23.73
C ALA A 737 -32.37 -5.71 -25.00
N GLU A 738 -32.69 -4.66 -25.77
CA GLU A 738 -31.90 -4.18 -26.89
C GLU A 738 -30.67 -3.40 -26.38
N VAL A 739 -29.45 -3.82 -26.73
CA VAL A 739 -28.20 -3.18 -26.30
C VAL A 739 -27.90 -1.99 -27.20
N ALA A 740 -28.09 -0.78 -26.67
CA ALA A 740 -27.97 0.49 -27.39
C ALA A 740 -26.53 1.04 -27.34
N LEU A 741 -25.59 0.30 -27.93
CA LEU A 741 -24.20 0.71 -28.12
C LEU A 741 -23.86 0.92 -29.60
N GLY A 742 -22.81 1.69 -29.86
CA GLY A 742 -22.24 1.86 -31.18
C GLY A 742 -22.96 2.87 -32.08
N THR A 743 -22.62 2.86 -33.36
CA THR A 743 -23.09 3.90 -34.31
C THR A 743 -24.36 3.51 -35.08
N ARG A 744 -24.82 2.26 -34.96
CA ARG A 744 -25.82 1.66 -35.86
C ARG A 744 -27.06 1.16 -35.14
N THR A 745 -28.16 1.11 -35.90
CA THR A 745 -29.43 0.48 -35.50
C THR A 745 -29.90 -0.45 -36.64
N PRO A 746 -30.71 -1.50 -36.38
CA PRO A 746 -31.32 -1.91 -35.11
C PRO A 746 -30.29 -2.46 -34.09
N PHE A 747 -30.65 -2.39 -32.81
CA PHE A 747 -29.82 -2.89 -31.72
C PHE A 747 -29.95 -4.41 -31.56
N ALA A 748 -28.88 -5.05 -31.11
CA ALA A 748 -28.91 -6.48 -30.81
C ALA A 748 -29.64 -6.74 -29.48
N GLY A 749 -30.56 -7.71 -29.49
CA GLY A 749 -31.22 -8.19 -28.27
C GLY A 749 -30.30 -9.09 -27.45
N ARG A 750 -30.30 -8.92 -26.13
CA ARG A 750 -29.59 -9.78 -25.17
C ARG A 750 -30.45 -10.03 -23.93
N GLU A 751 -30.32 -11.19 -23.30
CA GLU A 751 -30.92 -11.46 -21.99
C GLU A 751 -30.02 -10.90 -20.87
N PHE A 752 -30.64 -10.33 -19.84
CA PHE A 752 -29.96 -9.85 -18.64
C PHE A 752 -30.63 -10.44 -17.40
N ALA A 753 -29.84 -10.98 -16.47
CA ALA A 753 -30.30 -11.32 -15.14
C ALA A 753 -30.28 -10.06 -14.27
N VAL A 754 -31.43 -9.66 -13.71
CA VAL A 754 -31.59 -8.46 -12.91
C VAL A 754 -32.35 -8.75 -11.61
N GLY A 755 -32.06 -8.01 -10.55
CA GLY A 755 -32.80 -8.12 -9.29
C GLY A 755 -34.16 -7.40 -9.30
N GLU A 756 -34.26 -6.32 -10.09
CA GLU A 756 -35.44 -5.47 -10.21
C GLU A 756 -35.92 -5.38 -11.67
N HIS A 757 -37.23 -5.26 -11.86
CA HIS A 757 -37.86 -5.19 -13.18
C HIS A 757 -37.59 -3.84 -13.85
N MET A 758 -37.05 -3.85 -15.08
CA MET A 758 -36.87 -2.64 -15.87
C MET A 758 -38.14 -2.34 -16.68
N ILE A 759 -38.52 -1.07 -16.75
CA ILE A 759 -39.75 -0.65 -17.45
C ILE A 759 -39.51 -0.66 -18.97
N ASP A 760 -40.46 -1.22 -19.72
CA ASP A 760 -40.43 -1.24 -21.19
C ASP A 760 -40.37 0.18 -21.77
N ASP A 761 -39.68 0.34 -22.91
CA ASP A 761 -39.49 1.61 -23.64
C ASP A 761 -38.73 2.74 -22.91
N GLU A 762 -38.19 2.46 -21.74
CA GLU A 762 -37.30 3.35 -20.99
C GLU A 762 -35.83 3.03 -21.27
N LEU A 763 -34.91 3.92 -20.85
CA LEU A 763 -33.47 3.69 -20.95
C LEU A 763 -32.90 3.29 -19.60
N TYR A 764 -32.11 2.22 -19.60
CA TYR A 764 -31.42 1.74 -18.42
C TYR A 764 -29.93 1.56 -18.69
N LEU A 765 -29.13 1.80 -17.66
CA LEU A 765 -27.76 1.32 -17.56
C LEU A 765 -27.75 0.06 -16.70
N VAL A 766 -27.25 -1.03 -17.26
CA VAL A 766 -27.34 -2.36 -16.63
C VAL A 766 -26.02 -3.14 -16.75
N ARG A 767 -25.77 -3.97 -15.75
CA ARG A 767 -24.73 -5.01 -15.75
C ARG A 767 -25.43 -6.35 -15.54
N ASP A 768 -24.94 -7.39 -16.20
CA ASP A 768 -25.52 -8.72 -16.01
C ASP A 768 -25.32 -9.19 -14.55
N GLY A 769 -26.41 -9.62 -13.91
CA GLY A 769 -26.47 -9.96 -12.48
C GLY A 769 -26.62 -8.76 -11.53
N SER A 770 -26.80 -7.52 -12.02
CA SER A 770 -27.03 -6.36 -11.14
C SER A 770 -28.37 -6.46 -10.41
N GLN A 771 -28.39 -6.16 -9.11
CA GLN A 771 -29.58 -6.19 -8.29
C GLN A 771 -30.51 -5.00 -8.59
N SER A 772 -29.96 -3.82 -8.86
CA SER A 772 -30.74 -2.60 -9.11
C SER A 772 -30.25 -1.90 -10.39
N PRO A 773 -30.85 -2.20 -11.57
CA PRO A 773 -30.53 -1.49 -12.81
C PRO A 773 -30.77 0.01 -12.69
N LEU A 774 -29.92 0.84 -13.30
CA LEU A 774 -30.02 2.28 -13.20
C LEU A 774 -30.91 2.83 -14.31
N ARG A 775 -32.13 3.28 -13.98
CA ARG A 775 -33.00 4.01 -14.91
C ARG A 775 -32.40 5.38 -15.24
N LEU A 776 -32.34 5.75 -16.51
CA LEU A 776 -31.93 7.10 -16.92
C LEU A 776 -33.13 8.04 -16.98
N GLY A 777 -32.95 9.27 -16.50
CA GLY A 777 -33.94 10.34 -16.70
C GLY A 777 -34.10 10.73 -18.17
N HIS A 778 -35.24 11.33 -18.52
CA HIS A 778 -35.65 11.63 -19.89
C HIS A 778 -34.97 12.88 -20.49
N PHE A 779 -33.86 13.34 -19.92
CA PHE A 779 -33.00 14.36 -20.55
C PHE A 779 -32.30 13.84 -21.80
N VAL A 780 -32.18 12.52 -21.95
CA VAL A 780 -31.73 11.84 -23.17
C VAL A 780 -32.78 10.82 -23.55
N GLN A 781 -33.24 10.86 -24.81
CA GLN A 781 -34.30 9.97 -25.29
C GLN A 781 -33.93 9.36 -26.64
N LEU A 782 -34.31 8.10 -26.83
CA LEU A 782 -34.32 7.47 -28.14
C LEU A 782 -35.75 7.51 -28.71
N ARG A 783 -35.88 8.00 -29.94
CA ARG A 783 -37.14 8.06 -30.69
C ARG A 783 -36.94 7.47 -32.07
N VAL A 784 -38.03 7.14 -32.76
CA VAL A 784 -37.94 6.60 -34.13
C VAL A 784 -37.25 7.63 -35.03
N ALA A 785 -36.27 7.20 -35.81
CA ALA A 785 -35.54 8.12 -36.68
C ALA A 785 -36.41 8.56 -37.87
N PRO A 786 -36.28 9.81 -38.34
CA PRO A 786 -37.06 10.29 -39.47
C PRO A 786 -36.73 9.62 -40.81
N SER A 787 -35.46 9.23 -41.03
CA SER A 787 -35.02 8.48 -42.22
C SER A 787 -33.69 7.74 -41.98
N SER A 788 -33.45 6.64 -42.72
CA SER A 788 -32.24 5.78 -42.74
C SER A 788 -31.89 4.94 -41.49
N ALA A 789 -32.25 5.34 -40.28
CA ALA A 789 -32.03 4.59 -39.03
C ALA A 789 -33.35 4.19 -38.35
N ARG A 790 -33.33 3.20 -37.45
CA ARG A 790 -34.52 2.85 -36.64
C ARG A 790 -34.75 3.85 -35.52
N PHE A 791 -33.67 4.36 -34.92
CA PHE A 791 -33.73 5.33 -33.82
C PHE A 791 -32.83 6.53 -34.06
N THR A 792 -33.21 7.67 -33.48
CA THR A 792 -32.38 8.88 -33.32
C THR A 792 -32.38 9.30 -31.85
N THR A 793 -31.38 10.08 -31.46
CA THR A 793 -31.22 10.55 -30.09
C THR A 793 -31.62 12.01 -29.98
N TYR A 794 -32.46 12.32 -28.98
CA TYR A 794 -32.84 13.68 -28.61
C TYR A 794 -32.32 14.01 -27.21
N PHE A 795 -31.71 15.18 -27.08
CA PHE A 795 -31.18 15.73 -25.83
C PHE A 795 -32.02 16.93 -25.40
N TYR A 796 -32.29 17.05 -24.11
CA TYR A 796 -33.03 18.19 -23.57
C TYR A 796 -32.29 19.50 -23.83
N ASN A 797 -33.01 20.53 -24.29
CA ASN A 797 -32.46 21.86 -24.55
C ASN A 797 -33.09 22.92 -23.65
N ARG A 798 -34.41 23.09 -23.71
CA ARG A 798 -35.12 24.13 -22.96
C ARG A 798 -36.60 23.85 -22.82
N THR A 799 -37.21 24.44 -21.80
CA THR A 799 -38.66 24.50 -21.61
C THR A 799 -39.24 25.74 -22.30
N GLU A 800 -40.36 25.57 -23.00
CA GLU A 800 -41.13 26.62 -23.68
C GLU A 800 -42.61 26.50 -23.26
N GLY A 801 -42.98 27.21 -22.19
CA GLY A 801 -44.33 27.15 -21.63
C GLY A 801 -44.66 25.76 -21.10
N THR A 802 -45.65 25.09 -21.70
CA THR A 802 -46.05 23.71 -21.34
C THR A 802 -45.33 22.64 -22.17
N SER A 803 -44.38 23.03 -23.00
CA SER A 803 -43.66 22.13 -23.91
C SER A 803 -42.17 22.13 -23.64
N VAL A 804 -41.51 21.03 -23.95
CA VAL A 804 -40.05 20.88 -23.86
C VAL A 804 -39.49 20.74 -25.26
N ARG A 805 -38.50 21.57 -25.58
CA ARG A 805 -37.73 21.47 -26.82
C ARG A 805 -36.52 20.57 -26.58
N MET A 806 -36.42 19.51 -27.38
CA MET A 806 -35.26 18.62 -27.42
C MET A 806 -34.58 18.71 -28.79
N VAL A 807 -33.26 18.49 -28.81
CA VAL A 807 -32.42 18.61 -29.99
C VAL A 807 -31.69 17.31 -30.30
N SER A 808 -31.64 16.94 -31.58
CA SER A 808 -30.82 15.86 -32.13
C SER A 808 -29.61 16.45 -32.81
N TYR A 809 -28.45 15.86 -32.54
CA TYR A 809 -27.18 16.24 -33.16
C TYR A 809 -26.86 15.43 -34.42
N GLN A 810 -27.78 14.56 -34.85
CA GLN A 810 -27.55 13.61 -35.96
C GLN A 810 -28.10 14.10 -37.31
N TYR A 811 -29.23 14.82 -37.32
CA TYR A 811 -29.98 15.18 -38.53
C TYR A 811 -30.23 16.69 -38.59
N GLY A 812 -29.82 17.36 -39.67
CA GLY A 812 -29.89 18.83 -39.77
C GLY A 812 -31.31 19.40 -39.81
N SER A 813 -32.17 18.93 -40.71
CA SER A 813 -33.49 19.51 -40.98
C SER A 813 -34.62 19.00 -40.07
N GLU A 814 -34.41 17.91 -39.34
CA GLU A 814 -35.38 17.27 -38.42
C GLU A 814 -34.76 17.13 -37.01
N SER A 815 -33.93 18.11 -36.66
CA SER A 815 -33.12 18.17 -35.43
C SER A 815 -33.93 18.43 -34.17
N GLU A 816 -35.23 18.67 -34.25
CA GLU A 816 -36.00 19.16 -33.11
C GLU A 816 -37.24 18.31 -32.84
N LEU A 817 -37.45 18.03 -31.55
CA LEU A 817 -38.62 17.34 -31.03
C LEU A 817 -39.25 18.22 -29.96
N GLN A 818 -40.59 18.28 -29.97
CA GLN A 818 -41.37 18.86 -28.89
C GLN A 818 -41.97 17.72 -28.05
N ASP A 819 -41.69 17.70 -26.75
CA ASP A 819 -42.28 16.77 -25.79
C ASP A 819 -43.10 17.54 -24.74
N ASP A 820 -43.90 16.83 -23.96
CA ASP A 820 -44.69 17.41 -22.89
C ASP A 820 -43.83 17.66 -21.64
N VAL A 821 -43.88 18.87 -21.07
CA VAL A 821 -43.16 19.21 -19.83
C VAL A 821 -43.58 18.30 -18.67
N GLU A 822 -44.81 17.78 -18.67
CA GLU A 822 -45.30 16.87 -17.63
C GLU A 822 -44.48 15.58 -17.56
N ARG A 823 -43.92 15.10 -18.67
CA ARG A 823 -43.09 13.89 -18.71
C ARG A 823 -41.73 14.10 -18.06
N LEU A 824 -41.14 15.28 -18.24
CA LEU A 824 -39.84 15.62 -17.64
C LEU A 824 -39.99 16.23 -16.24
N ARG A 825 -41.20 16.50 -15.74
CA ARG A 825 -41.43 17.11 -14.42
C ARG A 825 -40.73 16.33 -13.29
N ALA A 826 -40.78 14.99 -13.36
CA ALA A 826 -40.08 14.14 -12.40
C ALA A 826 -38.54 14.24 -12.54
N ASP A 827 -38.03 14.43 -13.76
CA ASP A 827 -36.60 14.58 -14.02
C ASP A 827 -36.07 15.98 -13.71
N PHE A 828 -36.90 17.01 -13.71
CA PHE A 828 -36.47 18.29 -13.19
C PHE A 828 -36.28 18.22 -11.67
N GLY A 829 -37.14 17.48 -10.95
CA GLY A 829 -37.01 17.30 -9.51
C GLY A 829 -36.91 18.65 -8.79
N GLU A 830 -35.89 18.80 -7.95
CA GLU A 830 -35.57 20.05 -7.27
C GLU A 830 -34.74 21.03 -8.13
N LEU A 831 -34.42 20.71 -9.37
CA LEU A 831 -33.66 21.62 -10.24
C LEU A 831 -34.54 22.71 -10.88
N ALA A 832 -35.85 22.48 -11.00
CA ALA A 832 -36.79 23.46 -11.54
C ALA A 832 -36.88 24.71 -10.64
N PHE A 833 -37.04 25.88 -11.25
CA PHE A 833 -37.50 27.06 -10.51
C PHE A 833 -39.01 26.92 -10.31
N GLY A 834 -39.48 27.19 -9.10
CA GLY A 834 -40.91 27.35 -8.85
C GLY A 834 -41.50 28.47 -9.68
#